data_AF-A0A0N1IZV1-F1
#
_entry.id   AF-A0A0N1IZV1-F1
#
_cell.length_a   1.000
_cell.length_b   1.000
_cell.length_c   1.000
_cell.angle_alpha   90.00
_cell.angle_beta   90.00
_cell.angle_gamma   90.00
#
_symmetry.space_group_name_H-M   'P 1'
#
loop_
_entity.id
_entity.type
_entity.pdbx_description
1 polymer ?
#
loop_
_entity_poly.entity_id
_entity_poly.type
_entity_poly.pdbx_seq_one_letter_code
_entity_poly.pdbx_strand_id
1 'polypeptide(L)'
;MNEPTDKKPNFFQRHKVDWVLAIILLIALGLYGYGTWKTGSANDFYTSAITSMTQSFKNFWYASFDPAGYITVDKPPVALWFMAISAKILGVSNFSVVLPSVLFGVGSVYLMYRLVTPYFGRFAGRIAALVMTITPIVVADSRTNNMDATLIYFLLLAIWMLQKSINKHNMYWLIGSFATIGFAFNIKMLQAFMIIPAMLIFYWLASNDSWKKKIGKLSLATIALVVFTLSWPLSVDMTSANNRPYEGGSQHNSVLELAFGYNGTQRLLGQTTGTGGAFKGMGSSSSKSSNQPGGNTKSNSNNKMTPPSGKMGKFNPSKNMKSRGNFPGGNNRGGMKMNGKGGMGGAGGAFNIGTAGPLRLFQSALGPQISWLLPFSIIGMIAAFIGFADPKRKWYQLTTRQKHTVLWTGWLVPVYGFFSVASFFHPYYTIMLAPAIAALAGLGLAAMLDLFKRFGLNNYKAYFLPLAIVVTAGLQAWYVSSYYAWLSVLILVVAVLASILLLVFKAKPAGKAIVIVGLLSIAVAPSFWSLTPTLAKESAAIPTAGPDLLTSGGNNSGGIGNGTVNTKLLNYLTKHQGNAKYLFATADSGTAAPYIIKTKKAVMAMGGFNGTDPAMTLSKFKQLVKSGQVKYYLDEGKSGSTNSTIVNWIKKHAKKVSASEYGGSTSTTSSSNSMTFTMKKGASAKMAKPSGKQSMNMGGGPSNMSNGTLYDLSSIY
;
A
#
# COMPACT_ATOMS: atom_id res chain seq x y z
N MET A 1 -4.17 58.35 32.95
CA MET A 1 -2.77 58.54 32.52
C MET A 1 -1.95 57.58 33.38
N ASN A 2 -1.27 56.53 32.92
CA ASN A 2 -0.69 56.19 31.62
C ASN A 2 -0.99 54.72 31.27
N GLU A 3 -1.52 54.46 30.08
CA GLU A 3 -1.47 53.12 29.48
C GLU A 3 -0.02 52.80 29.08
N PRO A 4 0.50 51.60 29.36
CA PRO A 4 1.75 51.17 28.79
C PRO A 4 1.54 50.94 27.29
N THR A 5 2.27 51.71 26.48
CA THR A 5 2.29 51.60 25.03
C THR A 5 2.67 50.19 24.59
N ASP A 6 1.70 49.46 24.04
CA ASP A 6 1.89 48.17 23.37
C ASP A 6 2.79 48.35 22.14
N LYS A 7 4.11 48.26 22.34
CA LYS A 7 5.06 48.15 21.23
C LYS A 7 4.76 46.86 20.47
N LYS A 8 4.17 47.00 19.27
CA LYS A 8 4.00 45.88 18.32
C LYS A 8 5.36 45.16 18.20
N PRO A 9 5.43 43.84 18.48
CA PRO A 9 6.69 43.12 18.45
C PRO A 9 7.28 43.17 17.05
N ASN A 10 8.57 43.46 16.98
CA ASN A 10 9.33 43.66 15.74
C ASN A 10 9.29 42.38 14.86
N PHE A 11 9.43 42.49 13.55
CA PHE A 11 9.26 41.38 12.58
C PHE A 11 10.02 40.09 12.99
N PHE A 12 11.25 40.25 13.50
CA PHE A 12 12.08 39.13 13.97
C PHE A 12 11.64 38.51 15.31
N GLN A 13 10.93 39.23 16.18
CA GLN A 13 10.35 38.67 17.41
C GLN A 13 9.11 37.82 17.13
N ARG A 14 8.42 38.03 16.01
CA ARG A 14 7.23 37.26 15.62
C ARG A 14 7.56 35.84 15.16
N HIS A 15 8.80 35.54 14.79
CA HIS A 15 9.18 34.25 14.17
C HIS A 15 10.37 33.61 14.91
N LYS A 16 10.22 33.33 16.20
CA LYS A 16 11.17 32.43 16.89
C LYS A 16 11.08 31.06 16.23
N VAL A 17 12.14 30.67 15.52
CA VAL A 17 12.32 29.34 14.90
C VAL A 17 12.17 28.28 16.00
N ASP A 18 11.31 27.30 15.75
CA ASP A 18 11.23 26.13 16.60
C ASP A 18 12.32 25.13 16.19
N TRP A 19 13.49 25.21 16.83
CA TRP A 19 14.64 24.36 16.52
C TRP A 19 14.35 22.86 16.66
N VAL A 20 13.47 22.46 17.57
CA VAL A 20 13.09 21.05 17.71
C VAL A 20 12.31 20.59 16.48
N LEU A 21 11.40 21.42 15.98
CA LEU A 21 10.72 21.14 14.71
C LEU A 21 11.71 21.09 13.54
N ALA A 22 12.66 22.02 13.47
CA ALA A 22 13.68 22.03 12.42
C ALA A 22 14.47 20.71 12.41
N ILE A 23 14.87 20.21 13.59
CA ILE A 23 15.55 18.90 13.72
C ILE A 23 14.62 17.76 13.25
N ILE A 24 13.35 17.75 13.65
CA ILE A 24 12.38 16.73 13.19
C ILE A 24 12.25 16.74 11.66
N LEU A 25 12.18 17.92 11.05
CA LEU A 25 12.09 18.06 9.59
C LEU A 25 13.38 17.62 8.88
N LEU A 26 14.55 17.86 9.47
CA LEU A 26 15.82 17.35 8.95
C LEU A 26 15.90 15.82 9.04
N ILE A 27 15.43 15.24 10.16
CA ILE A 27 15.32 13.78 10.30
C ILE A 27 14.34 13.21 9.25
N ALA A 28 13.18 13.84 9.07
CA ALA A 28 12.22 13.45 8.04
C ALA A 28 12.84 13.52 6.64
N LEU A 29 13.57 14.60 6.32
CA LEU A 29 14.25 14.73 5.03
C LEU A 29 15.31 13.64 4.83
N GLY A 30 16.09 13.31 5.88
CA GLY A 30 17.04 12.21 5.84
C GLY A 30 16.37 10.85 5.64
N LEU A 31 15.37 10.53 6.47
CA LEU A 31 14.63 9.28 6.41
C LEU A 31 13.82 9.12 5.12
N TYR A 32 13.33 10.19 4.50
CA TYR A 32 12.51 10.09 3.29
C TYR A 32 13.35 10.29 2.01
N GLY A 33 14.46 11.02 2.05
CA GLY A 33 15.21 11.41 0.86
C GLY A 33 16.51 10.65 0.64
N TYR A 34 17.23 10.29 1.70
CA TYR A 34 18.59 9.75 1.57
C TYR A 34 18.61 8.40 0.84
N GLY A 35 19.42 8.27 -0.21
CA GLY A 35 19.58 7.02 -0.96
C GLY A 35 18.52 6.73 -2.02
N THR A 36 17.53 7.61 -2.21
CA THR A 36 16.46 7.46 -3.23
C THR A 36 16.95 7.49 -4.68
N TRP A 37 18.20 7.94 -4.90
CA TRP A 37 18.85 7.89 -6.22
C TRP A 37 19.32 6.48 -6.62
N LYS A 38 19.31 5.50 -5.69
CA LYS A 38 19.73 4.11 -5.97
C LYS A 38 18.66 3.36 -6.77
N THR A 39 19.05 2.29 -7.44
CA THR A 39 18.13 1.37 -8.19
C THR A 39 17.15 0.69 -7.24
N GLY A 40 15.87 0.59 -7.62
CA GLY A 40 14.80 -0.07 -6.84
C GLY A 40 13.89 0.88 -6.06
N SER A 41 14.27 2.16 -5.93
CA SER A 41 13.51 3.18 -5.19
C SER A 41 12.27 3.72 -5.93
N ALA A 42 12.07 3.38 -7.20
CA ALA A 42 10.91 3.81 -7.99
C ALA A 42 10.20 2.60 -8.62
N ASN A 43 8.87 2.66 -8.66
CA ASN A 43 8.02 1.68 -9.31
C ASN A 43 8.02 1.94 -10.82
N ASP A 44 8.55 0.98 -11.58
CA ASP A 44 8.70 1.07 -13.04
C ASP A 44 7.37 1.31 -13.77
N PHE A 45 6.24 0.81 -13.25
CA PHE A 45 4.93 1.03 -13.85
C PHE A 45 4.54 2.52 -13.89
N TYR A 46 4.80 3.24 -12.81
CA TYR A 46 4.57 4.69 -12.78
C TYR A 46 5.72 5.45 -13.45
N THR A 47 6.97 4.97 -13.36
CA THR A 47 8.13 5.60 -14.00
C THR A 47 8.00 5.58 -15.53
N SER A 48 7.47 4.52 -16.14
CA SER A 48 7.21 4.49 -17.59
C SER A 48 6.14 5.51 -17.99
N ALA A 49 5.08 5.65 -17.19
CA ALA A 49 4.06 6.65 -17.42
C ALA A 49 4.65 8.06 -17.33
N ILE A 50 5.41 8.35 -16.26
CA ILE A 50 6.14 9.61 -16.10
C ILE A 50 7.06 9.88 -17.29
N THR A 51 7.80 8.87 -17.75
CA THR A 51 8.66 8.97 -18.94
C THR A 51 7.86 9.40 -20.17
N SER A 52 6.69 8.78 -20.39
CA SER A 52 5.78 9.09 -21.49
C SER A 52 5.17 10.49 -21.37
N MET A 53 4.80 10.89 -20.15
CA MET A 53 4.25 12.22 -19.82
C MET A 53 5.25 13.34 -20.10
N THR A 54 6.56 13.09 -19.92
CA THR A 54 7.59 14.12 -20.23
C THR A 54 7.72 14.42 -21.73
N GLN A 55 7.18 13.56 -22.60
CA GLN A 55 7.34 13.66 -24.06
C GLN A 55 6.20 14.40 -24.76
N SER A 56 4.97 14.39 -24.21
CA SER A 56 3.85 15.11 -24.82
C SER A 56 2.81 15.55 -23.80
N PHE A 57 2.14 16.67 -24.09
CA PHE A 57 1.04 17.16 -23.23
C PHE A 57 -0.14 16.16 -23.19
N LYS A 58 -0.41 15.46 -24.30
CA LYS A 58 -1.44 14.41 -24.33
C LYS A 58 -1.12 13.32 -23.30
N ASN A 59 0.10 12.79 -23.30
CA ASN A 59 0.49 11.75 -22.34
C ASN A 59 0.50 12.31 -20.91
N PHE A 60 0.93 13.56 -20.73
CA PHE A 60 0.87 14.28 -19.45
C PHE A 60 -0.56 14.36 -18.91
N TRP A 61 -1.54 14.71 -19.73
CA TRP A 61 -2.94 14.83 -19.32
C TRP A 61 -3.57 13.51 -18.90
N TYR A 62 -3.30 12.42 -19.63
CA TYR A 62 -3.93 11.11 -19.40
C TYR A 62 -3.13 10.15 -18.50
N ALA A 63 -1.89 10.51 -18.11
CA ALA A 63 -0.95 9.56 -17.49
C ALA A 63 -0.78 8.28 -18.32
N SER A 64 -0.53 8.45 -19.63
CA SER A 64 -0.29 7.34 -20.55
C SER A 64 0.94 6.55 -20.13
N PHE A 65 0.80 5.22 -20.08
CA PHE A 65 1.85 4.28 -19.71
C PHE A 65 3.02 4.31 -20.70
N ASP A 66 2.74 4.43 -22.00
CA ASP A 66 3.72 4.43 -23.06
C ASP A 66 3.67 5.70 -23.95
N PRO A 67 4.77 6.05 -24.64
CA PRO A 67 4.85 7.26 -25.46
C PRO A 67 3.84 7.34 -26.62
N ALA A 68 3.34 6.20 -27.14
CA ALA A 68 2.33 6.19 -28.19
C ALA A 68 0.91 6.46 -27.69
N GLY A 69 0.71 6.53 -26.37
CA GLY A 69 -0.59 6.79 -25.76
C GLY A 69 -1.58 5.64 -25.95
N TYR A 70 -1.12 4.38 -25.84
CA TYR A 70 -1.97 3.21 -26.04
C TYR A 70 -2.89 2.95 -24.83
N ILE A 71 -2.34 2.96 -23.62
CA ILE A 71 -3.06 2.68 -22.37
C ILE A 71 -2.57 3.60 -21.23
N THR A 72 -3.40 3.91 -20.25
CA THR A 72 -3.04 4.66 -19.02
C THR A 72 -2.58 3.72 -17.90
N VAL A 73 -2.04 4.27 -16.81
CA VAL A 73 -1.87 3.54 -15.55
C VAL A 73 -3.19 3.43 -14.78
N ASP A 74 -3.24 2.57 -13.75
CA ASP A 74 -4.49 2.27 -13.01
C ASP A 74 -4.94 3.37 -12.02
N LYS A 75 -4.51 4.61 -12.26
CA LYS A 75 -4.66 5.74 -11.33
C LYS A 75 -4.84 7.10 -12.02
N PRO A 76 -5.50 8.06 -11.36
CA PRO A 76 -5.55 9.44 -11.79
C PRO A 76 -4.16 10.12 -11.85
N PRO A 77 -4.00 11.19 -12.65
CA PRO A 77 -2.70 11.66 -13.06
C PRO A 77 -2.09 12.70 -12.11
N VAL A 78 -2.82 13.27 -11.14
CA VAL A 78 -2.38 14.48 -10.42
C VAL A 78 -1.08 14.26 -9.65
N ALA A 79 -0.93 13.14 -8.95
CA ALA A 79 0.34 12.84 -8.29
C ALA A 79 1.48 12.66 -9.32
N LEU A 80 1.18 12.03 -10.45
CA LEU A 80 2.14 11.84 -11.54
C LEU A 80 2.46 13.15 -12.25
N TRP A 81 1.60 14.17 -12.26
CA TRP A 81 1.91 15.49 -12.79
C TRP A 81 3.07 16.13 -12.05
N PHE A 82 3.09 16.08 -10.71
CA PHE A 82 4.21 16.59 -9.92
C PHE A 82 5.51 15.82 -10.24
N MET A 83 5.43 14.50 -10.38
CA MET A 83 6.57 13.64 -10.72
C MET A 83 7.08 13.85 -12.15
N ALA A 84 6.17 14.05 -13.10
CA ALA A 84 6.50 14.34 -14.49
C ALA A 84 7.10 15.73 -14.66
N ILE A 85 6.61 16.74 -13.93
CA ILE A 85 7.24 18.08 -13.90
C ILE A 85 8.66 17.97 -13.34
N SER A 86 8.83 17.27 -12.20
CA SER A 86 10.15 17.03 -11.61
C SER A 86 11.10 16.33 -12.59
N ALA A 87 10.65 15.24 -13.24
CA ALA A 87 11.42 14.50 -14.23
C ALA A 87 11.67 15.29 -15.52
N LYS A 88 10.77 16.21 -15.91
CA LYS A 88 10.97 17.10 -17.06
C LYS A 88 12.08 18.12 -16.80
N ILE A 89 12.18 18.62 -15.56
CA ILE A 89 13.19 19.61 -15.14
C ILE A 89 14.56 18.93 -14.89
N LEU A 90 14.56 17.81 -14.16
CA LEU A 90 15.79 17.16 -13.66
C LEU A 90 16.27 15.98 -14.53
N GLY A 91 15.49 15.61 -15.55
CA GLY A 91 15.68 14.37 -16.31
C GLY A 91 15.08 13.16 -15.58
N VAL A 92 14.58 12.18 -16.35
CA VAL A 92 13.98 10.95 -15.81
C VAL A 92 15.05 10.12 -15.09
N SER A 93 14.91 10.02 -13.77
CA SER A 93 15.76 9.24 -12.88
C SER A 93 14.97 8.81 -11.64
N ASN A 94 15.47 7.83 -10.87
CA ASN A 94 14.83 7.43 -9.61
C ASN A 94 14.66 8.61 -8.64
N PHE A 95 15.69 9.45 -8.54
CA PHE A 95 15.64 10.65 -7.72
C PHE A 95 14.52 11.61 -8.17
N SER A 96 14.45 11.94 -9.46
CA SER A 96 13.50 12.94 -9.95
C SER A 96 12.05 12.49 -9.77
N VAL A 97 11.75 11.20 -9.97
CA VAL A 97 10.37 10.68 -9.87
C VAL A 97 9.91 10.48 -8.43
N VAL A 98 10.84 10.29 -7.48
CA VAL A 98 10.57 10.13 -6.05
C VAL A 98 10.51 11.47 -5.31
N LEU A 99 11.28 12.47 -5.77
CA LEU A 99 11.44 13.76 -5.08
C LEU A 99 10.12 14.42 -4.63
N PRO A 100 9.03 14.49 -5.44
CA PRO A 100 7.78 15.06 -4.97
C PRO A 100 7.19 14.34 -3.76
N SER A 101 7.26 13.01 -3.74
CA SER A 101 6.78 12.18 -2.62
C SER A 101 7.53 12.52 -1.32
N VAL A 102 8.85 12.66 -1.40
CA VAL A 102 9.71 13.09 -0.27
C VAL A 102 9.28 14.46 0.25
N LEU A 103 9.10 15.44 -0.65
CA LEU A 103 8.71 16.80 -0.28
C LEU A 103 7.31 16.84 0.34
N PHE A 104 6.34 16.10 -0.20
CA PHE A 104 5.00 15.99 0.37
C PHE A 104 5.00 15.24 1.72
N GLY A 105 5.87 14.24 1.89
CA GLY A 105 6.11 13.57 3.17
C GLY A 105 6.62 14.53 4.24
N VAL A 106 7.68 15.29 3.95
CA VAL A 106 8.22 16.33 4.85
C VAL A 106 7.19 17.43 5.10
N GLY A 107 6.47 17.86 4.07
CA GLY A 107 5.37 18.80 4.17
C GLY A 107 4.25 18.33 5.09
N SER A 108 3.95 17.03 5.07
CA SER A 108 2.96 16.40 5.96
C SER A 108 3.40 16.45 7.42
N VAL A 109 4.69 16.19 7.71
CA VAL A 109 5.26 16.33 9.05
C VAL A 109 5.12 17.78 9.55
N TYR A 110 5.41 18.76 8.70
CA TYR A 110 5.21 20.18 9.05
C TYR A 110 3.74 20.52 9.28
N LEU A 111 2.83 20.05 8.41
CA LEU A 111 1.40 20.28 8.58
C LEU A 111 0.88 19.65 9.87
N MET A 112 1.34 18.47 10.26
CA MET A 112 0.99 17.86 11.55
C MET A 112 1.34 18.77 12.73
N TYR A 113 2.56 19.33 12.74
CA TYR A 113 2.94 20.31 13.75
C TYR A 113 2.00 21.53 13.74
N ARG A 114 1.68 22.07 12.56
CA ARG A 114 0.83 23.26 12.39
C ARG A 114 -0.64 23.04 12.75
N LEU A 115 -1.17 21.84 12.54
CA LEU A 115 -2.56 21.48 12.85
C LEU A 115 -2.78 21.23 14.35
N VAL A 116 -1.76 20.74 15.06
CA VAL A 116 -1.85 20.38 16.48
C VAL A 116 -1.46 21.55 17.39
N THR A 117 -0.41 22.30 17.04
CA THR A 117 0.17 23.35 17.90
C THR A 117 -0.82 24.43 18.37
N PRO A 118 -1.71 24.99 17.53
CA PRO A 118 -2.59 26.08 17.95
C PRO A 118 -3.55 25.72 19.08
N TYR A 119 -3.90 24.44 19.20
CA TYR A 119 -4.95 23.97 20.12
C TYR A 119 -4.39 23.24 21.34
N PHE A 120 -3.23 22.57 21.17
CA PHE A 120 -2.63 21.71 22.18
C PHE A 120 -1.20 22.14 22.60
N GLY A 121 -0.67 23.20 22.00
CA GLY A 121 0.66 23.75 22.29
C GLY A 121 1.80 23.07 21.52
N ARG A 122 2.99 23.70 21.55
CA ARG A 122 4.17 23.26 20.78
C ARG A 122 4.63 21.85 21.15
N PHE A 123 4.50 21.46 22.41
CA PHE A 123 4.86 20.12 22.87
C PHE A 123 4.07 19.04 22.13
N ALA A 124 2.73 19.11 22.15
CA ALA A 124 1.88 18.16 21.44
C ALA A 124 2.13 18.18 19.92
N GLY A 125 2.36 19.36 19.35
CA GLY A 125 2.70 19.51 17.93
C GLY A 125 4.02 18.83 17.54
N ARG A 126 5.07 18.98 18.35
CA ARG A 126 6.38 18.33 18.13
C ARG A 126 6.26 16.82 18.23
N ILE A 127 5.50 16.31 19.21
CA ILE A 127 5.27 14.86 19.36
C ILE A 127 4.50 14.32 18.16
N ALA A 128 3.42 14.99 17.71
CA ALA A 128 2.70 14.56 16.52
C ALA A 128 3.60 14.55 15.27
N ALA A 129 4.42 15.58 15.07
CA ALA A 129 5.37 15.63 13.97
C ALA A 129 6.42 14.49 14.05
N LEU A 130 6.97 14.24 15.24
CA LEU A 130 7.93 13.15 15.46
C LEU A 130 7.29 11.78 15.19
N VAL A 131 6.10 11.52 15.71
CA VAL A 131 5.37 10.26 15.49
C VAL A 131 5.11 10.03 14.01
N MET A 132 4.68 11.06 13.27
CA MET A 132 4.53 10.98 11.81
C MET A 132 5.87 10.64 11.14
N THR A 133 6.96 11.25 11.60
CA THR A 133 8.33 11.07 11.05
C THR A 133 8.87 9.66 11.19
N ILE A 134 8.63 9.01 12.34
CA ILE A 134 9.15 7.68 12.67
C ILE A 134 8.12 6.56 12.44
N THR A 135 6.99 6.85 11.79
CA THR A 135 6.01 5.80 11.45
C THR A 135 6.56 5.00 10.27
N PRO A 136 6.77 3.67 10.41
CA PRO A 136 7.52 2.91 9.40
C PRO A 136 6.94 2.97 7.99
N ILE A 137 5.62 2.83 7.83
CA ILE A 137 5.01 2.91 6.50
C ILE A 137 5.04 4.32 5.89
N VAL A 138 5.09 5.38 6.72
CA VAL A 138 5.28 6.74 6.22
C VAL A 138 6.66 6.87 5.58
N VAL A 139 7.70 6.32 6.22
CA VAL A 139 9.05 6.31 5.64
C VAL A 139 9.09 5.49 4.35
N ALA A 140 8.62 4.23 4.39
CA ALA A 140 8.66 3.35 3.23
C ALA A 140 7.95 3.95 2.01
N ASP A 141 6.74 4.49 2.19
CA ASP A 141 5.98 5.05 1.06
C ASP A 141 6.54 6.39 0.54
N SER A 142 6.94 7.30 1.44
CA SER A 142 7.44 8.64 1.07
C SER A 142 8.74 8.60 0.26
N ARG A 143 9.45 7.47 0.28
CA ARG A 143 10.69 7.19 -0.45
C ARG A 143 10.47 6.63 -1.85
N THR A 144 9.23 6.55 -2.30
CA THR A 144 8.82 5.94 -3.57
C THR A 144 8.02 6.89 -4.43
N ASN A 145 7.82 6.54 -5.71
CA ASN A 145 6.93 7.26 -6.62
C ASN A 145 5.46 6.76 -6.56
N ASN A 146 5.06 6.15 -5.44
CA ASN A 146 3.65 5.93 -5.13
C ASN A 146 2.99 7.26 -4.75
N MET A 147 1.65 7.27 -4.73
CA MET A 147 0.89 8.52 -4.65
C MET A 147 0.33 8.79 -3.25
N ASP A 148 0.56 7.89 -2.30
CA ASP A 148 -0.03 7.99 -0.97
C ASP A 148 0.57 9.14 -0.15
N ALA A 149 1.90 9.32 -0.12
CA ALA A 149 2.50 10.48 0.55
C ALA A 149 1.95 11.81 0.00
N THR A 150 1.76 11.91 -1.33
CA THR A 150 1.12 13.06 -1.98
C THR A 150 -0.32 13.23 -1.49
N LEU A 151 -1.10 12.15 -1.48
CA LEU A 151 -2.49 12.15 -0.98
C LEU A 151 -2.56 12.68 0.45
N ILE A 152 -1.75 12.14 1.36
CA ILE A 152 -1.74 12.53 2.78
C ILE A 152 -1.48 14.02 2.95
N TYR A 153 -0.54 14.59 2.20
CA TYR A 153 -0.28 16.03 2.23
C TYR A 153 -1.52 16.85 1.89
N PHE A 154 -2.22 16.51 0.80
CA PHE A 154 -3.43 17.25 0.39
C PHE A 154 -4.60 17.04 1.33
N LEU A 155 -4.75 15.86 1.94
CA LEU A 155 -5.74 15.62 3.00
C LEU A 155 -5.47 16.48 4.24
N LEU A 156 -4.20 16.58 4.65
CA LEU A 156 -3.79 17.46 5.76
C LEU A 156 -3.97 18.94 5.43
N LEU A 157 -3.66 19.34 4.19
CA LEU A 157 -3.89 20.70 3.70
C LEU A 157 -5.38 21.04 3.74
N ALA A 158 -6.25 20.11 3.32
CA ALA A 158 -7.70 20.28 3.39
C ALA A 158 -8.19 20.49 4.84
N ILE A 159 -7.69 19.70 5.81
CA ILE A 159 -8.01 19.92 7.23
C ILE A 159 -7.47 21.27 7.73
N TRP A 160 -6.29 21.67 7.30
CA TRP A 160 -5.73 22.97 7.69
C TRP A 160 -6.61 24.12 7.18
N MET A 161 -7.07 24.04 5.93
CA MET A 161 -8.03 24.99 5.36
C MET A 161 -9.37 24.96 6.11
N LEU A 162 -9.86 23.78 6.49
CA LEU A 162 -11.08 23.63 7.29
C LEU A 162 -10.96 24.32 8.65
N GLN A 163 -9.87 24.08 9.38
CA GLN A 163 -9.60 24.76 10.65
C GLN A 163 -9.48 26.28 10.47
N LYS A 164 -8.83 26.72 9.39
CA LYS A 164 -8.71 28.14 9.05
C LYS A 164 -10.07 28.78 8.76
N SER A 165 -10.99 28.05 8.13
CA SER A 165 -12.36 28.52 7.87
C SER A 165 -13.13 28.84 9.16
N ILE A 166 -12.97 27.99 10.18
CA ILE A 166 -13.59 28.16 11.51
C ILE A 166 -12.94 29.33 12.24
N ASN A 167 -11.60 29.35 12.32
CA ASN A 167 -10.87 30.39 13.06
C ASN A 167 -11.01 31.79 12.46
N LYS A 168 -11.15 31.89 11.13
CA LYS A 168 -11.28 33.16 10.41
C LYS A 168 -12.73 33.49 10.04
N HIS A 169 -13.69 32.63 10.38
CA HIS A 169 -15.10 32.76 10.00
C HIS A 169 -15.31 33.00 8.49
N ASN A 170 -14.48 32.40 7.64
CA ASN A 170 -14.42 32.71 6.22
C ASN A 170 -14.74 31.45 5.38
N MET A 171 -15.82 31.55 4.60
CA MET A 171 -16.38 30.45 3.80
C MET A 171 -15.47 30.02 2.63
N TYR A 172 -14.64 30.92 2.08
CA TYR A 172 -13.75 30.54 0.98
C TYR A 172 -12.72 29.49 1.40
N TRP A 173 -12.29 29.50 2.67
CA TRP A 173 -11.44 28.43 3.21
C TRP A 173 -12.19 27.09 3.35
N LEU A 174 -13.50 27.12 3.61
CA LEU A 174 -14.32 25.91 3.62
C LEU A 174 -14.50 25.34 2.22
N ILE A 175 -14.85 26.20 1.25
CA ILE A 175 -14.94 25.83 -0.17
C ILE A 175 -13.61 25.27 -0.66
N GLY A 176 -12.51 25.97 -0.39
CA GLY A 176 -11.17 25.52 -0.75
C GLY A 176 -10.77 24.22 -0.06
N SER A 177 -11.19 23.98 1.19
CA SER A 177 -10.97 22.71 1.88
C SER A 177 -11.62 21.54 1.15
N PHE A 178 -12.89 21.67 0.75
CA PHE A 178 -13.62 20.61 0.06
C PHE A 178 -13.18 20.46 -1.40
N ALA A 179 -12.84 21.57 -2.07
CA ALA A 179 -12.19 21.54 -3.39
C ALA A 179 -10.86 20.77 -3.35
N THR A 180 -10.07 20.95 -2.28
CA THR A 180 -8.81 20.22 -2.09
C THR A 180 -9.03 18.72 -1.93
N ILE A 181 -10.14 18.29 -1.30
CA ILE A 181 -10.52 16.87 -1.28
C ILE A 181 -10.91 16.36 -2.68
N GLY A 182 -11.61 17.16 -3.48
CA GLY A 182 -11.90 16.82 -4.88
C GLY A 182 -10.63 16.74 -5.74
N PHE A 183 -9.66 17.61 -5.51
CA PHE A 183 -8.34 17.50 -6.11
C PHE A 183 -7.59 16.23 -5.65
N ALA A 184 -7.70 15.88 -4.37
CA ALA A 184 -7.13 14.65 -3.81
C ALA A 184 -7.80 13.36 -4.35
N PHE A 185 -9.07 13.42 -4.74
CA PHE A 185 -9.70 12.33 -5.50
C PHE A 185 -8.97 12.08 -6.83
N ASN A 186 -8.50 13.13 -7.49
CA ASN A 186 -7.68 13.00 -8.69
C ASN A 186 -6.20 12.66 -8.41
N ILE A 187 -5.85 12.37 -7.15
CA ILE A 187 -4.60 11.69 -6.77
C ILE A 187 -4.87 10.20 -6.55
N LYS A 188 -5.90 9.84 -5.77
CA LYS A 188 -6.14 8.43 -5.38
C LYS A 188 -7.61 8.04 -5.16
N MET A 189 -8.50 8.57 -6.00
CA MET A 189 -9.92 8.21 -6.10
C MET A 189 -10.62 8.19 -4.73
N LEU A 190 -11.47 7.20 -4.48
CA LEU A 190 -12.32 7.12 -3.28
C LEU A 190 -11.54 7.02 -1.96
N GLN A 191 -10.25 6.65 -1.98
CA GLN A 191 -9.42 6.68 -0.78
C GLN A 191 -9.32 8.11 -0.20
N ALA A 192 -9.38 9.16 -1.04
CA ALA A 192 -9.39 10.56 -0.60
C ALA A 192 -10.64 10.94 0.21
N PHE A 193 -11.76 10.23 0.03
CA PHE A 193 -13.04 10.57 0.65
C PHE A 193 -13.21 10.00 2.05
N MET A 194 -12.31 9.12 2.49
CA MET A 194 -12.41 8.44 3.79
C MET A 194 -12.45 9.41 4.98
N ILE A 195 -11.95 10.64 4.82
CA ILE A 195 -11.91 11.65 5.90
C ILE A 195 -13.07 12.66 5.86
N ILE A 196 -13.89 12.66 4.80
CA ILE A 196 -15.01 13.60 4.66
C ILE A 196 -15.98 13.52 5.86
N PRO A 197 -16.38 12.33 6.35
CA PRO A 197 -17.26 12.26 7.53
C PRO A 197 -16.66 12.97 8.75
N ALA A 198 -15.35 12.83 8.98
CA ALA A 198 -14.65 13.51 10.07
C ALA A 198 -14.70 15.05 9.91
N MET A 199 -14.48 15.53 8.69
CA MET A 199 -14.52 16.96 8.36
C MET A 199 -15.92 17.56 8.56
N LEU A 200 -16.95 16.86 8.11
CA LEU A 200 -18.35 17.28 8.26
C LEU A 200 -18.75 17.37 9.73
N ILE A 201 -18.47 16.32 10.51
CA ILE A 201 -18.74 16.28 11.95
C ILE A 201 -17.97 17.40 12.66
N PHE A 202 -16.68 17.56 12.35
CA PHE A 202 -15.86 18.60 12.97
C PHE A 202 -16.38 20.00 12.65
N TYR A 203 -16.71 20.31 11.39
CA TYR A 203 -17.29 21.61 11.02
C TYR A 203 -18.60 21.86 11.75
N TRP A 204 -19.46 20.84 11.83
CA TRP A 204 -20.74 20.92 12.53
C TRP A 204 -20.58 21.24 14.01
N LEU A 205 -19.59 20.63 14.67
CA LEU A 205 -19.31 20.84 16.09
C LEU A 205 -18.55 22.14 16.36
N ALA A 206 -17.59 22.50 15.51
CA ALA A 206 -16.63 23.57 15.75
C ALA A 206 -17.08 24.94 15.25
N SER A 207 -17.91 25.02 14.21
CA SER A 207 -18.47 26.29 13.77
C SER A 207 -19.55 26.79 14.74
N ASN A 208 -19.52 28.09 15.02
CA ASN A 208 -20.54 28.80 15.81
C ASN A 208 -21.73 29.27 14.94
N ASP A 209 -21.78 28.90 13.67
CA ASP A 209 -22.90 29.20 12.78
C ASP A 209 -24.20 28.50 13.23
N SER A 210 -25.35 29.09 12.90
CA SER A 210 -26.65 28.42 13.02
C SER A 210 -26.74 27.22 12.07
N TRP A 211 -27.57 26.22 12.40
CA TRP A 211 -27.69 24.99 11.60
C TRP A 211 -28.06 25.25 10.14
N LYS A 212 -28.95 26.23 9.85
CA LYS A 212 -29.29 26.65 8.49
C LYS A 212 -28.08 27.18 7.72
N LYS A 213 -27.25 28.03 8.35
CA LYS A 213 -26.01 28.56 7.76
C LYS A 213 -24.98 27.46 7.55
N LYS A 214 -24.88 26.50 8.48
CA LYS A 214 -24.00 25.32 8.32
C LYS A 214 -24.38 24.53 7.09
N ILE A 215 -25.66 24.20 6.92
CA ILE A 215 -26.16 23.49 5.73
C ILE A 215 -25.82 24.26 4.46
N GLY A 216 -26.17 25.56 4.37
CA GLY A 216 -25.89 26.35 3.17
C GLY A 216 -24.40 26.40 2.81
N LYS A 217 -23.52 26.64 3.79
CA LYS A 217 -22.06 26.66 3.59
C LYS A 217 -21.51 25.28 3.18
N LEU A 218 -22.00 24.21 3.79
CA LEU A 218 -21.59 22.84 3.45
C LEU A 218 -22.10 22.41 2.08
N SER A 219 -23.29 22.85 1.67
CA SER A 219 -23.80 22.62 0.31
C SER A 219 -22.89 23.28 -0.73
N LEU A 220 -22.51 24.54 -0.54
CA LEU A 220 -21.56 25.23 -1.43
C LEU A 220 -20.19 24.56 -1.46
N ALA A 221 -19.67 24.14 -0.30
CA ALA A 221 -18.41 23.40 -0.24
C ALA A 221 -18.50 22.04 -0.96
N THR A 222 -19.64 21.36 -0.85
CA THR A 222 -19.90 20.09 -1.54
C THR A 222 -19.96 20.27 -3.05
N ILE A 223 -20.53 21.37 -3.56
CA ILE A 223 -20.47 21.70 -4.99
C ILE A 223 -19.02 21.78 -5.46
N ALA A 224 -18.16 22.48 -4.72
CA ALA A 224 -16.74 22.56 -5.06
C ALA A 224 -16.03 21.20 -4.99
N LEU A 225 -16.33 20.37 -3.99
CA LEU A 225 -15.86 18.97 -3.94
C LEU A 225 -16.24 18.22 -5.22
N VAL A 226 -17.51 18.28 -5.64
CA VAL A 226 -18.01 17.57 -6.83
C VAL A 226 -17.33 18.08 -8.11
N VAL A 227 -17.24 19.40 -8.29
CA VAL A 227 -16.60 20.02 -9.46
C VAL A 227 -15.15 19.55 -9.61
N PHE A 228 -14.36 19.62 -8.52
CA PHE A 228 -12.95 19.21 -8.57
C PHE A 228 -12.76 17.70 -8.61
N THR A 229 -13.70 16.91 -8.10
CA THR A 229 -13.71 15.45 -8.22
C THR A 229 -13.90 15.03 -9.67
N LEU A 230 -14.90 15.61 -10.34
CA LEU A 230 -15.36 15.17 -11.66
C LEU A 230 -14.66 15.84 -12.84
N SER A 231 -13.90 16.92 -12.61
CA SER A 231 -13.25 17.69 -13.68
C SER A 231 -12.38 16.84 -14.60
N TRP A 232 -11.47 16.03 -14.06
CA TRP A 232 -10.63 15.16 -14.88
C TRP A 232 -11.37 13.90 -15.36
N PRO A 233 -12.08 13.10 -14.52
CA PRO A 233 -12.75 11.89 -14.98
C PRO A 233 -13.76 12.15 -16.10
N LEU A 234 -14.57 13.22 -16.01
CA LEU A 234 -15.51 13.57 -17.07
C LEU A 234 -14.80 14.03 -18.34
N SER A 235 -13.71 14.80 -18.22
CA SER A 235 -12.93 15.20 -19.40
C SER A 235 -12.40 13.98 -20.18
N VAL A 236 -12.02 12.92 -19.47
CA VAL A 236 -11.52 11.68 -20.06
C VAL A 236 -12.66 10.87 -20.64
N ASP A 237 -13.68 10.55 -19.85
CA ASP A 237 -14.78 9.67 -20.27
C ASP A 237 -15.63 10.28 -21.39
N MET A 238 -15.73 11.61 -21.46
CA MET A 238 -16.41 12.32 -22.56
C MET A 238 -15.55 12.48 -23.82
N THR A 239 -14.23 12.23 -23.74
CA THR A 239 -13.37 12.22 -24.93
C THR A 239 -13.52 10.89 -25.68
N SER A 240 -13.72 10.96 -26.99
CA SER A 240 -13.83 9.78 -27.86
C SER A 240 -12.65 8.82 -27.68
N ALA A 241 -12.94 7.51 -27.57
CA ALA A 241 -11.96 6.46 -27.33
C ALA A 241 -10.85 6.38 -28.40
N ASN A 242 -11.07 6.91 -29.61
CA ASN A 242 -10.04 6.97 -30.65
C ASN A 242 -9.02 8.11 -30.42
N ASN A 243 -9.38 9.10 -29.60
CA ASN A 243 -8.59 10.30 -29.36
C ASN A 243 -7.85 10.28 -28.02
N ARG A 244 -8.03 9.26 -27.20
CA ARG A 244 -7.36 9.08 -25.89
C ARG A 244 -6.83 7.65 -25.72
N PRO A 245 -5.90 7.42 -24.78
CA PRO A 245 -5.49 6.07 -24.40
C PRO A 245 -6.66 5.27 -23.80
N TYR A 246 -6.51 3.96 -23.75
CA TYR A 246 -7.41 3.11 -22.97
C TYR A 246 -7.19 3.35 -21.47
N GLU A 247 -8.26 3.40 -20.67
CA GLU A 247 -8.16 3.55 -19.21
C GLU A 247 -7.77 2.23 -18.55
N GLY A 248 -6.50 2.14 -18.14
CA GLY A 248 -5.94 0.96 -17.50
C GLY A 248 -6.69 0.56 -16.22
N GLY A 249 -6.90 -0.73 -16.03
CA GLY A 249 -7.66 -1.27 -14.89
C GLY A 249 -9.18 -1.13 -14.98
N SER A 250 -9.73 -0.60 -16.08
CA SER A 250 -11.16 -0.61 -16.38
C SER A 250 -11.52 -1.79 -17.31
N GLN A 251 -12.80 -2.10 -17.49
CA GLN A 251 -13.26 -3.08 -18.51
C GLN A 251 -13.90 -2.37 -19.70
N HIS A 252 -14.52 -1.22 -19.46
CA HIS A 252 -15.29 -0.46 -20.43
C HIS A 252 -14.62 0.86 -20.81
N ASN A 253 -13.30 0.97 -20.61
CA ASN A 253 -12.52 2.14 -20.95
C ASN A 253 -13.02 3.42 -20.25
N SER A 254 -13.31 3.35 -18.95
CA SER A 254 -13.88 4.45 -18.15
C SER A 254 -13.12 4.68 -16.84
N VAL A 255 -12.83 5.95 -16.57
CA VAL A 255 -12.23 6.42 -15.31
C VAL A 255 -13.23 6.28 -14.16
N LEU A 256 -14.50 6.60 -14.38
CA LEU A 256 -15.53 6.47 -13.35
C LEU A 256 -15.74 5.00 -12.97
N GLU A 257 -15.73 4.09 -13.94
CA GLU A 257 -15.73 2.64 -13.67
C GLU A 257 -14.51 2.25 -12.82
N LEU A 258 -13.31 2.70 -13.18
CA LEU A 258 -12.08 2.44 -12.43
C LEU A 258 -12.17 2.98 -10.98
N ALA A 259 -12.75 4.17 -10.80
CA ALA A 259 -12.87 4.84 -9.50
C ALA A 259 -13.88 4.18 -8.56
N PHE A 260 -15.09 3.89 -9.04
CA PHE A 260 -16.15 3.29 -8.22
C PHE A 260 -16.08 1.75 -8.14
N GLY A 261 -15.47 1.11 -9.14
CA GLY A 261 -15.20 -0.32 -9.20
C GLY A 261 -13.93 -0.71 -8.45
N TYR A 262 -12.84 -0.95 -9.18
CA TYR A 262 -11.58 -1.51 -8.65
C TYR A 262 -10.94 -0.67 -7.52
N ASN A 263 -10.95 0.67 -7.64
CA ASN A 263 -10.44 1.56 -6.59
C ASN A 263 -11.51 1.96 -5.55
N GLY A 264 -12.68 1.33 -5.60
CA GLY A 264 -13.84 1.65 -4.78
C GLY A 264 -14.48 0.44 -4.12
N THR A 265 -15.72 0.17 -4.52
CA THR A 265 -16.59 -0.85 -3.90
C THR A 265 -16.00 -2.26 -3.92
N GLN A 266 -15.23 -2.61 -4.96
CA GLN A 266 -14.61 -3.93 -5.06
C GLN A 266 -13.57 -4.18 -3.96
N ARG A 267 -12.94 -3.12 -3.43
CA ARG A 267 -12.03 -3.26 -2.27
C ARG A 267 -12.73 -3.89 -1.07
N LEU A 268 -14.04 -3.70 -0.93
CA LEU A 268 -14.86 -4.33 0.11
C LEU A 268 -15.52 -5.62 -0.39
N LEU A 269 -16.13 -5.59 -1.57
CA LEU A 269 -17.00 -6.65 -2.07
C LEU A 269 -16.24 -7.82 -2.75
N GLY A 270 -14.95 -7.66 -3.01
CA GLY A 270 -14.16 -8.60 -3.78
C GLY A 270 -13.94 -8.11 -5.22
N GLN A 271 -12.87 -8.61 -5.84
CA GLN A 271 -12.40 -8.13 -7.12
C GLN A 271 -13.15 -8.80 -8.28
N THR A 272 -13.83 -8.02 -9.11
CA THR A 272 -14.50 -8.49 -10.33
C THR A 272 -13.94 -7.86 -11.60
N THR A 273 -13.19 -6.75 -11.48
CA THR A 273 -12.49 -6.08 -12.58
C THR A 273 -11.09 -5.61 -12.16
N GLY A 274 -10.34 -5.05 -13.11
CA GLY A 274 -8.99 -4.52 -12.89
C GLY A 274 -7.91 -5.60 -12.87
N THR A 275 -6.81 -5.34 -12.16
CA THR A 275 -5.55 -6.11 -12.15
C THR A 275 -5.66 -7.55 -11.58
N GLY A 276 -6.85 -8.13 -11.47
CA GLY A 276 -7.15 -9.31 -10.65
C GLY A 276 -7.00 -10.68 -11.32
N GLY A 277 -6.66 -10.78 -12.60
CA GLY A 277 -6.67 -12.06 -13.31
C GLY A 277 -5.53 -13.04 -12.95
N ALA A 278 -4.65 -12.73 -11.99
CA ALA A 278 -3.54 -13.60 -11.60
C ALA A 278 -3.88 -14.61 -10.49
N PHE A 279 -5.05 -14.55 -9.85
CA PHE A 279 -5.35 -15.40 -8.68
C PHE A 279 -6.61 -16.25 -8.88
N LYS A 280 -6.45 -17.41 -9.54
CA LYS A 280 -7.40 -18.53 -9.40
C LYS A 280 -7.38 -18.98 -7.94
N GLY A 281 -8.40 -18.61 -7.17
CA GLY A 281 -8.53 -19.02 -5.77
C GLY A 281 -9.53 -18.21 -4.95
N MET A 282 -9.90 -17.01 -5.41
CA MET A 282 -10.90 -16.17 -4.74
C MET A 282 -12.31 -16.36 -5.34
N GLY A 283 -12.70 -17.61 -5.58
CA GLY A 283 -14.08 -17.96 -5.82
C GLY A 283 -14.75 -18.18 -4.47
N SER A 284 -15.61 -17.25 -4.05
CA SER A 284 -16.58 -17.52 -2.98
C SER A 284 -17.35 -18.78 -3.36
N SER A 285 -17.06 -19.89 -2.69
CA SER A 285 -17.93 -21.06 -2.67
C SER A 285 -19.17 -20.73 -1.85
N SER A 286 -20.01 -19.83 -2.37
CA SER A 286 -21.39 -19.76 -1.94
C SER A 286 -22.15 -20.77 -2.80
N SER A 287 -22.38 -21.95 -2.25
CA SER A 287 -23.41 -22.86 -2.73
C SER A 287 -24.76 -22.14 -2.62
N LYS A 288 -25.13 -21.37 -3.63
CA LYS A 288 -26.52 -20.99 -3.87
C LYS A 288 -27.03 -21.94 -4.94
N SER A 289 -27.77 -22.94 -4.46
CA SER A 289 -28.79 -23.64 -5.24
C SER A 289 -29.65 -22.57 -5.93
N SER A 290 -29.48 -22.41 -7.23
CA SER A 290 -30.41 -21.69 -8.08
C SER A 290 -31.34 -22.71 -8.71
N ASN A 291 -32.53 -22.85 -8.14
CA ASN A 291 -33.69 -23.36 -8.88
C ASN A 291 -33.88 -22.49 -10.12
N GLN A 292 -33.66 -23.05 -11.31
CA GLN A 292 -34.18 -22.48 -12.55
C GLN A 292 -35.65 -22.88 -12.70
N PRO A 293 -36.54 -21.97 -13.15
CA PRO A 293 -37.85 -22.34 -13.64
C PRO A 293 -37.71 -23.04 -15.00
N GLY A 294 -38.34 -24.20 -15.13
CA GLY A 294 -38.28 -25.05 -16.31
C GLY A 294 -38.87 -24.38 -17.56
N GLY A 295 -38.08 -24.35 -18.62
CA GLY A 295 -38.52 -24.17 -20.00
C GLY A 295 -38.63 -25.53 -20.68
N ASN A 296 -39.85 -25.93 -21.00
CA ASN A 296 -40.21 -27.13 -21.74
C ASN A 296 -39.48 -27.21 -23.09
N THR A 297 -38.77 -28.32 -23.34
CA THR A 297 -38.66 -28.91 -24.68
C THR A 297 -38.48 -30.42 -24.56
N LYS A 298 -39.48 -31.15 -25.05
CA LYS A 298 -39.46 -32.60 -25.24
C LYS A 298 -38.58 -32.94 -26.45
N SER A 299 -37.69 -33.93 -26.34
CA SER A 299 -37.58 -35.01 -27.34
C SER A 299 -36.69 -36.16 -26.86
N ASN A 300 -37.31 -37.34 -26.83
CA ASN A 300 -36.83 -38.73 -26.81
C ASN A 300 -35.32 -39.05 -26.85
N SER A 301 -34.90 -39.94 -25.93
CA SER A 301 -34.58 -41.34 -26.30
C SER A 301 -34.45 -42.26 -25.07
N ASN A 302 -34.90 -43.50 -25.26
CA ASN A 302 -34.89 -44.67 -24.35
C ASN A 302 -33.50 -44.93 -23.72
N ASN A 303 -33.33 -45.50 -22.52
CA ASN A 303 -33.81 -46.83 -22.11
C ASN A 303 -33.50 -47.11 -20.61
N LYS A 304 -34.46 -47.78 -19.95
CA LYS A 304 -34.39 -48.75 -18.82
C LYS A 304 -33.65 -48.45 -17.49
N MET A 305 -34.46 -48.46 -16.43
CA MET A 305 -34.13 -48.68 -15.01
C MET A 305 -33.71 -50.13 -14.71
N THR A 306 -32.91 -50.34 -13.66
CA THR A 306 -33.31 -51.07 -12.43
C THR A 306 -32.22 -51.01 -11.32
N PRO A 307 -32.60 -50.84 -10.03
CA PRO A 307 -31.71 -50.83 -8.85
C PRO A 307 -31.71 -52.22 -8.15
N PRO A 308 -30.94 -52.47 -7.07
CA PRO A 308 -31.52 -52.22 -5.73
C PRO A 308 -30.52 -51.98 -4.56
N SER A 309 -31.14 -51.51 -3.45
CA SER A 309 -30.93 -51.86 -2.03
C SER A 309 -29.53 -51.69 -1.38
N GLY A 310 -29.40 -51.21 -0.14
CA GLY A 310 -30.36 -50.81 0.86
C GLY A 310 -29.69 -50.68 2.24
N LYS A 311 -30.40 -49.97 3.12
CA LYS A 311 -30.39 -49.98 4.60
C LYS A 311 -29.32 -49.21 5.39
N MET A 312 -29.89 -48.29 6.17
CA MET A 312 -29.39 -47.54 7.33
C MET A 312 -28.89 -48.41 8.49
N GLY A 313 -27.98 -47.86 9.31
CA GLY A 313 -27.67 -48.38 10.64
C GLY A 313 -26.79 -47.47 11.51
N LYS A 314 -27.44 -46.58 12.28
CA LYS A 314 -27.16 -46.05 13.63
C LYS A 314 -25.73 -45.82 14.19
N PHE A 315 -25.64 -44.65 14.82
CA PHE A 315 -24.64 -44.15 15.78
C PHE A 315 -24.54 -44.97 17.09
N ASN A 316 -23.32 -45.12 17.64
CA ASN A 316 -23.01 -44.83 19.07
C ASN A 316 -21.49 -44.74 19.33
N PRO A 317 -20.99 -43.89 20.25
CA PRO A 317 -19.56 -43.64 20.50
C PRO A 317 -19.05 -44.21 21.84
N SER A 318 -17.77 -44.59 21.97
CA SER A 318 -17.07 -44.69 23.28
C SER A 318 -15.56 -45.02 23.21
N LYS A 319 -14.79 -44.18 23.93
CA LYS A 319 -13.63 -44.42 24.85
C LYS A 319 -12.34 -45.16 24.45
N ASN A 320 -11.25 -44.39 24.61
CA ASN A 320 -10.02 -44.63 25.38
C ASN A 320 -9.42 -46.06 25.49
N MET A 321 -8.15 -46.20 25.10
CA MET A 321 -7.15 -46.87 25.95
C MET A 321 -5.70 -46.38 25.69
N LYS A 322 -4.96 -46.31 26.79
CA LYS A 322 -3.55 -45.91 26.97
C LYS A 322 -2.60 -47.04 26.58
N SER A 323 -1.33 -46.70 26.29
CA SER A 323 -0.14 -47.12 27.08
C SER A 323 1.12 -47.44 26.25
N ARG A 324 2.25 -46.86 26.69
CA ARG A 324 3.67 -47.31 26.69
C ARG A 324 4.26 -47.84 25.37
N GLY A 325 5.44 -47.45 24.89
CA GLY A 325 6.60 -46.80 25.50
C GLY A 325 7.86 -47.51 24.99
N ASN A 326 8.82 -46.79 24.40
CA ASN A 326 10.27 -47.04 24.51
C ASN A 326 11.08 -46.06 23.66
N PHE A 327 11.98 -45.33 24.33
CA PHE A 327 13.19 -44.71 23.77
C PHE A 327 14.38 -45.63 24.06
N PRO A 328 15.42 -45.63 23.20
CA PRO A 328 16.59 -44.76 23.39
C PRO A 328 16.96 -44.06 22.06
N GLY A 329 17.52 -42.86 21.95
CA GLY A 329 18.63 -42.23 22.67
C GLY A 329 19.69 -41.85 21.61
N GLY A 330 19.77 -40.57 21.21
CA GLY A 330 20.73 -40.10 20.21
C GLY A 330 20.57 -38.60 19.86
N ASN A 331 21.42 -37.77 20.46
CA ASN A 331 21.48 -36.31 20.31
C ASN A 331 21.77 -35.84 18.88
N ASN A 332 20.94 -34.93 18.33
CA ASN A 332 21.44 -33.79 17.55
C ASN A 332 20.40 -32.64 17.39
N ARG A 333 20.74 -31.52 18.04
CA ARG A 333 20.42 -30.11 17.72
C ARG A 333 19.14 -29.80 16.91
N GLY A 334 18.04 -29.59 17.63
CA GLY A 334 17.39 -28.27 17.72
C GLY A 334 16.75 -27.63 16.49
N GLY A 335 16.08 -28.39 15.61
CA GLY A 335 15.07 -27.82 14.71
C GLY A 335 13.74 -27.64 15.46
N MET A 336 13.42 -26.42 15.89
CA MET A 336 12.12 -26.13 16.52
C MET A 336 10.99 -26.24 15.49
N LYS A 337 10.29 -27.39 15.53
CA LYS A 337 8.96 -27.57 14.97
C LYS A 337 7.96 -26.69 15.74
N MET A 338 7.51 -25.61 15.11
CA MET A 338 6.29 -24.91 15.51
C MET A 338 5.09 -25.81 15.20
N ASN A 339 4.54 -26.43 16.25
CA ASN A 339 3.28 -27.14 16.20
C ASN A 339 2.16 -26.13 16.48
N GLY A 340 1.67 -25.46 15.43
CA GLY A 340 0.48 -24.62 15.48
C GLY A 340 -0.68 -25.33 14.79
N LYS A 341 -1.69 -25.73 15.56
CA LYS A 341 -2.98 -26.25 15.07
C LYS A 341 -3.50 -25.35 13.95
N GLY A 342 -3.66 -25.94 12.76
CA GLY A 342 -4.24 -25.29 11.59
C GLY A 342 -5.65 -24.80 11.86
N GLY A 343 -5.78 -23.48 12.02
CA GLY A 343 -7.02 -22.76 11.75
C GLY A 343 -7.10 -22.44 10.27
N MET A 344 -8.28 -22.62 9.69
CA MET A 344 -8.65 -22.28 8.31
C MET A 344 -8.26 -20.81 8.00
N GLY A 345 -7.05 -20.58 7.52
CA GLY A 345 -6.45 -19.26 7.26
C GLY A 345 -6.19 -19.06 5.78
N GLY A 346 -7.25 -18.89 4.99
CA GLY A 346 -7.14 -18.49 3.59
C GLY A 346 -6.80 -17.00 3.47
N ALA A 347 -5.51 -16.65 3.53
CA ALA A 347 -4.98 -15.36 3.08
C ALA A 347 -3.45 -15.41 2.82
N GLY A 348 -2.96 -16.52 2.25
CA GLY A 348 -1.60 -16.61 1.71
C GLY A 348 -1.61 -16.35 0.20
N GLY A 349 -1.87 -15.11 -0.22
CA GLY A 349 -1.87 -14.72 -1.63
C GLY A 349 -1.67 -13.22 -1.79
N ALA A 350 -0.95 -12.82 -2.86
CA ALA A 350 -0.80 -11.49 -3.50
C ALA A 350 -0.55 -10.22 -2.66
N PHE A 351 -1.23 -10.04 -1.54
CA PHE A 351 -1.34 -8.79 -0.79
C PHE A 351 -0.85 -8.90 0.66
N ASN A 352 -0.78 -10.11 1.24
CA ASN A 352 -0.36 -10.37 2.62
C ASN A 352 -0.95 -9.35 3.63
N ILE A 353 -2.28 -9.28 3.72
CA ILE A 353 -3.02 -8.29 4.56
C ILE A 353 -3.63 -8.89 5.84
N GLY A 354 -3.36 -10.16 6.13
CA GLY A 354 -3.89 -10.87 7.30
C GLY A 354 -5.39 -11.17 7.23
N THR A 355 -5.90 -11.78 8.30
CA THR A 355 -7.30 -12.23 8.42
C THR A 355 -8.22 -11.05 8.72
N ALA A 356 -9.36 -10.96 8.02
CA ALA A 356 -10.38 -9.94 8.26
C ALA A 356 -10.87 -9.93 9.71
N GLY A 357 -11.03 -8.74 10.27
CA GLY A 357 -11.60 -8.55 11.60
C GLY A 357 -11.03 -7.35 12.34
N PRO A 358 -11.61 -7.01 13.51
CA PRO A 358 -11.23 -5.83 14.29
C PRO A 358 -9.77 -5.82 14.75
N LEU A 359 -9.08 -6.97 14.75
CA LEU A 359 -7.67 -7.07 15.15
C LEU A 359 -6.70 -7.16 13.95
N ARG A 360 -7.18 -7.07 12.70
CA ARG A 360 -6.34 -7.24 11.50
C ARG A 360 -5.13 -6.32 11.49
N LEU A 361 -5.32 -5.05 11.84
CA LEU A 361 -4.23 -4.07 11.87
C LEU A 361 -3.19 -4.36 12.95
N PHE A 362 -3.48 -5.20 13.94
CA PHE A 362 -2.49 -5.67 14.90
C PHE A 362 -1.77 -6.94 14.43
N GLN A 363 -2.22 -7.65 13.40
CA GLN A 363 -1.58 -8.89 12.97
C GLN A 363 -0.19 -8.63 12.36
N SER A 364 0.69 -9.63 12.38
CA SER A 364 2.07 -9.54 11.86
C SER A 364 2.16 -9.08 10.40
N ALA A 365 1.11 -9.29 9.61
CA ALA A 365 1.01 -8.89 8.21
C ALA A 365 0.99 -7.34 8.02
N LEU A 366 0.33 -6.60 8.90
CA LEU A 366 0.14 -5.15 8.78
C LEU A 366 0.70 -4.35 9.97
N GLY A 367 0.66 -4.95 11.16
CA GLY A 367 1.04 -4.34 12.42
C GLY A 367 2.43 -3.69 12.42
N PRO A 368 3.48 -4.40 12.00
CA PRO A 368 4.84 -3.84 11.88
C PRO A 368 4.97 -2.69 10.86
N GLN A 369 3.95 -2.41 10.04
CA GLN A 369 3.96 -1.27 9.12
C GLN A 369 3.38 0.00 9.76
N ILE A 370 2.30 -0.12 10.55
CA ILE A 370 1.50 1.04 10.98
C ILE A 370 1.11 1.07 12.46
N SER A 371 1.02 -0.06 13.16
CA SER A 371 0.33 -0.14 14.45
C SER A 371 1.23 0.07 15.67
N TRP A 372 2.51 0.40 15.50
CA TRP A 372 3.50 0.55 16.57
C TRP A 372 3.06 1.43 17.74
N LEU A 373 2.45 2.58 17.43
CA LEU A 373 1.97 3.55 18.41
C LEU A 373 0.43 3.61 18.46
N LEU A 374 -0.25 2.71 17.77
CA LEU A 374 -1.70 2.69 17.74
C LEU A 374 -2.33 2.43 19.13
N PRO A 375 -1.83 1.50 19.98
CA PRO A 375 -2.35 1.36 21.34
C PRO A 375 -2.19 2.64 22.17
N PHE A 376 -1.02 3.28 22.07
CA PHE A 376 -0.75 4.56 22.72
C PHE A 376 -1.74 5.64 22.28
N SER A 377 -2.02 5.72 20.97
CA SER A 377 -2.98 6.67 20.40
C SER A 377 -4.43 6.38 20.79
N ILE A 378 -4.84 5.11 20.93
CA ILE A 378 -6.19 4.74 21.38
C ILE A 378 -6.38 5.13 22.85
N ILE A 379 -5.43 4.80 23.71
CA ILE A 379 -5.48 5.19 25.13
C ILE A 379 -5.39 6.71 25.26
N GLY A 380 -4.50 7.34 24.48
CA GLY A 380 -4.34 8.79 24.40
C GLY A 380 -5.57 9.52 23.91
N MET A 381 -6.32 8.95 22.97
CA MET A 381 -7.61 9.47 22.50
C MET A 381 -8.63 9.54 23.64
N ILE A 382 -8.77 8.45 24.42
CA ILE A 382 -9.67 8.39 25.57
C ILE A 382 -9.23 9.40 26.64
N ALA A 383 -7.94 9.39 26.98
CA ALA A 383 -7.36 10.31 27.95
C ALA A 383 -7.52 11.79 27.56
N ALA A 384 -7.39 12.12 26.27
CA ALA A 384 -7.58 13.47 25.78
C ALA A 384 -9.03 13.92 25.79
N PHE A 385 -9.96 13.04 25.41
CA PHE A 385 -11.38 13.38 25.47
C PHE A 385 -11.84 13.65 26.91
N ILE A 386 -11.33 12.88 27.88
CA ILE A 386 -11.59 13.07 29.31
C ILE A 386 -10.83 14.28 29.88
N GLY A 387 -9.54 14.39 29.61
CA GLY A 387 -8.65 15.38 30.20
C GLY A 387 -8.89 16.81 29.69
N PHE A 388 -9.44 16.94 28.48
CA PHE A 388 -9.83 18.24 27.93
C PHE A 388 -11.30 18.59 28.15
N ALA A 389 -12.05 17.76 28.89
CA ALA A 389 -13.40 18.10 29.33
C ALA A 389 -13.35 19.22 30.37
N ASP A 390 -14.31 20.13 30.29
CA ASP A 390 -14.57 21.11 31.34
C ASP A 390 -15.62 20.51 32.29
N PRO A 391 -15.28 20.21 33.56
CA PRO A 391 -16.19 19.55 34.48
C PRO A 391 -17.42 20.40 34.83
N LYS A 392 -17.41 21.70 34.54
CA LYS A 392 -18.58 22.57 34.71
C LYS A 392 -19.58 22.48 33.55
N ARG A 393 -19.19 21.90 32.42
CA ARG A 393 -20.02 21.77 31.22
C ARG A 393 -20.76 20.45 31.20
N LYS A 394 -21.94 20.45 30.57
CA LYS A 394 -22.67 19.21 30.27
C LYS A 394 -21.88 18.36 29.28
N TRP A 395 -22.07 17.04 29.32
CA TRP A 395 -21.29 16.08 28.51
C TRP A 395 -21.33 16.35 26.99
N TYR A 396 -22.41 16.96 26.48
CA TYR A 396 -22.59 17.32 25.07
C TYR A 396 -22.00 18.69 24.69
N GLN A 397 -21.56 19.50 25.66
CA GLN A 397 -20.98 20.83 25.43
C GLN A 397 -19.45 20.76 25.31
N LEU A 398 -18.99 20.16 24.21
CA LEU A 398 -17.57 19.88 23.98
C LEU A 398 -16.70 21.16 23.97
N THR A 399 -15.55 21.10 24.63
CA THR A 399 -14.51 22.14 24.54
C THR A 399 -13.84 22.14 23.16
N THR A 400 -13.16 23.22 22.79
CA THR A 400 -12.42 23.28 21.51
C THR A 400 -11.44 22.10 21.36
N ARG A 401 -10.70 21.76 22.42
CA ARG A 401 -9.77 20.64 22.42
C ARG A 401 -10.47 19.29 22.24
N GLN A 402 -11.66 19.09 22.84
CA GLN A 402 -12.46 17.89 22.60
C GLN A 402 -12.97 17.82 21.16
N LYS A 403 -13.43 18.93 20.56
CA LYS A 403 -13.85 18.97 19.14
C LYS A 403 -12.70 18.58 18.20
N HIS A 404 -11.48 19.06 18.45
CA HIS A 404 -10.30 18.63 17.70
C HIS A 404 -9.90 17.18 17.96
N THR A 405 -10.14 16.65 19.16
CA THR A 405 -9.96 15.21 19.43
C THR A 405 -10.94 14.39 18.58
N VAL A 406 -12.21 14.82 18.52
CA VAL A 406 -13.25 14.19 17.68
C VAL A 406 -12.89 14.22 16.19
N LEU A 407 -12.25 15.28 15.69
CA LEU A 407 -11.76 15.33 14.31
C LEU A 407 -10.78 14.18 14.01
N TRP A 408 -9.76 14.00 14.86
CA TRP A 408 -8.75 12.96 14.64
C TRP A 408 -9.29 11.55 14.92
N THR A 409 -10.19 11.40 15.88
CA THR A 409 -10.93 10.15 16.10
C THR A 409 -11.81 9.82 14.88
N GLY A 410 -12.50 10.82 14.33
CA GLY A 410 -13.35 10.68 13.15
C GLY A 410 -12.56 10.35 11.89
N TRP A 411 -11.27 10.69 11.83
CA TRP A 411 -10.35 10.15 10.82
C TRP A 411 -9.98 8.70 11.14
N LEU A 412 -9.48 8.43 12.35
CA LEU A 412 -8.93 7.12 12.71
C LEU A 412 -9.96 6.00 12.54
N VAL A 413 -11.16 6.15 13.09
CA VAL A 413 -12.13 5.05 13.23
C VAL A 413 -12.63 4.52 11.88
N PRO A 414 -13.11 5.35 10.93
CA PRO A 414 -13.55 4.85 9.62
C PRO A 414 -12.41 4.24 8.81
N VAL A 415 -11.21 4.84 8.86
CA VAL A 415 -10.04 4.33 8.14
C VAL A 415 -9.58 2.99 8.73
N TYR A 416 -9.55 2.88 10.06
CA TYR A 416 -9.26 1.63 10.77
C TYR A 416 -10.29 0.55 10.40
N GLY A 417 -11.58 0.92 10.42
CA GLY A 417 -12.69 0.04 10.08
C GLY A 417 -12.56 -0.51 8.66
N PHE A 418 -12.28 0.36 7.68
CA PHE A 418 -12.07 -0.05 6.29
C PHE A 418 -10.96 -1.09 6.15
N PHE A 419 -9.76 -0.82 6.67
CA PHE A 419 -8.65 -1.77 6.54
C PHE A 419 -8.87 -3.06 7.35
N SER A 420 -9.72 -3.02 8.39
CA SER A 420 -10.11 -4.21 9.16
C SER A 420 -10.99 -5.18 8.37
N VAL A 421 -11.80 -4.69 7.43
CA VAL A 421 -12.80 -5.50 6.71
C VAL A 421 -12.56 -5.63 5.20
N ALA A 422 -11.73 -4.78 4.60
CA ALA A 422 -11.48 -4.81 3.16
C ALA A 422 -11.01 -6.17 2.65
N SER A 423 -11.50 -6.56 1.48
CA SER A 423 -11.19 -7.85 0.83
C SER A 423 -9.78 -7.87 0.24
N PHE A 424 -9.32 -6.77 -0.37
CA PHE A 424 -7.95 -6.67 -0.89
C PHE A 424 -7.45 -5.22 -0.95
N PHE A 425 -6.17 -5.02 -0.63
CA PHE A 425 -5.46 -3.74 -0.73
C PHE A 425 -3.96 -4.01 -0.60
N HIS A 426 -3.12 -3.05 -1.01
CA HIS A 426 -1.70 -3.16 -0.71
C HIS A 426 -1.40 -2.66 0.72
N PRO A 427 -0.53 -3.34 1.48
CA PRO A 427 -0.22 -2.97 2.87
C PRO A 427 0.16 -1.49 3.06
N TYR A 428 0.85 -0.88 2.10
CA TYR A 428 1.28 0.52 2.20
C TYR A 428 0.13 1.54 2.20
N TYR A 429 -1.08 1.17 1.77
CA TYR A 429 -2.26 2.04 1.87
C TYR A 429 -2.61 2.38 3.34
N THR A 430 -2.12 1.59 4.29
CA THR A 430 -2.30 1.85 5.73
C THR A 430 -1.65 3.15 6.22
N ILE A 431 -0.80 3.80 5.41
CA ILE A 431 -0.32 5.16 5.66
C ILE A 431 -1.46 6.17 5.92
N MET A 432 -2.68 5.90 5.41
CA MET A 432 -3.90 6.66 5.73
C MET A 432 -4.22 6.76 7.23
N LEU A 433 -3.71 5.86 8.06
CA LEU A 433 -3.90 5.90 9.52
C LEU A 433 -2.87 6.82 10.21
N ALA A 434 -1.72 7.07 9.58
CA ALA A 434 -0.58 7.72 10.23
C ALA A 434 -0.88 9.12 10.76
N PRO A 435 -1.59 10.02 10.02
CA PRO A 435 -1.94 11.35 10.54
C PRO A 435 -2.76 11.31 11.83
N ALA A 436 -3.76 10.44 11.89
CA ALA A 436 -4.64 10.33 13.04
C ALA A 436 -3.91 9.69 14.23
N ILE A 437 -3.10 8.65 14.00
CA ILE A 437 -2.23 8.04 15.02
C ILE A 437 -1.28 9.12 15.59
N ALA A 438 -0.62 9.89 14.73
CA ALA A 438 0.31 10.94 15.10
C ALA A 438 -0.34 12.05 15.93
N ALA A 439 -1.48 12.56 15.46
CA ALA A 439 -2.24 13.57 16.21
C ALA A 439 -2.66 13.05 17.59
N LEU A 440 -3.31 11.88 17.63
CA LEU A 440 -3.85 11.27 18.85
C LEU A 440 -2.74 10.90 19.85
N ALA A 441 -1.56 10.49 19.39
CA ALA A 441 -0.39 10.29 20.24
C ALA A 441 0.08 11.63 20.87
N GLY A 442 0.19 12.69 20.07
CA GLY A 442 0.64 14.01 20.54
C GLY A 442 -0.32 14.66 21.53
N LEU A 443 -1.61 14.72 21.20
CA LEU A 443 -2.65 15.24 22.10
C LEU A 443 -2.88 14.34 23.31
N GLY A 444 -2.79 13.01 23.11
CA GLY A 444 -2.95 12.02 24.16
C GLY A 444 -1.86 12.12 25.20
N LEU A 445 -0.59 12.23 24.78
CA LEU A 445 0.52 12.43 25.72
C LEU A 445 0.36 13.71 26.52
N ALA A 446 -0.04 14.83 25.88
CA ALA A 446 -0.27 16.08 26.58
C ALA A 446 -1.39 15.94 27.64
N ALA A 447 -2.49 15.27 27.30
CA ALA A 447 -3.59 15.02 28.23
C ALA A 447 -3.21 14.06 29.36
N MET A 448 -2.52 12.95 29.04
CA MET A 448 -2.10 11.96 30.02
C MET A 448 -1.13 12.55 31.03
N LEU A 449 -0.19 13.39 30.61
CA LEU A 449 0.73 14.10 31.52
C LEU A 449 0.00 15.07 32.44
N ASP A 450 -1.02 15.76 31.92
CA ASP A 450 -1.85 16.68 32.69
C ASP A 450 -2.71 15.93 33.72
N LEU A 451 -3.39 14.87 33.31
CA LEU A 451 -4.14 13.98 34.20
C LEU A 451 -3.24 13.35 35.27
N PHE A 452 -2.05 12.89 34.88
CA PHE A 452 -1.07 12.28 35.78
C PHE A 452 -0.63 13.25 36.89
N LYS A 453 -0.46 14.53 36.56
CA LYS A 453 -0.08 15.57 37.53
C LYS A 453 -1.23 16.00 38.42
N ARG A 454 -2.45 16.10 37.89
CA ARG A 454 -3.62 16.64 38.60
C ARG A 454 -4.24 15.67 39.60
N PHE A 455 -4.28 14.38 39.29
CA PHE A 455 -5.02 13.40 40.09
C PHE A 455 -4.08 12.52 40.91
N GLY A 456 -4.47 12.14 42.14
CA GLY A 456 -3.73 11.19 42.98
C GLY A 456 -3.78 9.74 42.47
N LEU A 457 -2.99 8.84 43.08
CA LEU A 457 -2.98 7.41 42.73
C LEU A 457 -4.28 6.67 43.11
N ASN A 458 -5.13 7.27 43.93
CA ASN A 458 -6.48 6.79 44.22
C ASN A 458 -7.47 7.00 43.06
N ASN A 459 -7.06 7.66 41.98
CA ASN A 459 -7.93 7.96 40.84
C ASN A 459 -7.43 7.27 39.56
N TYR A 460 -8.33 6.58 38.85
CA TYR A 460 -8.00 5.85 37.62
C TYR A 460 -7.35 6.74 36.54
N LYS A 461 -7.62 8.05 36.53
CA LYS A 461 -7.06 9.00 35.55
C LYS A 461 -5.53 9.12 35.65
N ALA A 462 -4.95 8.82 36.81
CA ALA A 462 -3.50 8.81 36.98
C ALA A 462 -2.82 7.61 36.28
N TYR A 463 -3.57 6.61 35.83
CA TYR A 463 -2.98 5.39 35.25
C TYR A 463 -2.91 5.39 33.73
N PHE A 464 -3.51 6.37 33.04
CA PHE A 464 -3.50 6.41 31.58
C PHE A 464 -2.08 6.41 30.99
N LEU A 465 -1.15 7.21 31.53
CA LEU A 465 0.23 7.27 31.03
C LEU A 465 1.00 5.95 31.19
N PRO A 466 1.13 5.37 32.41
CA PRO A 466 1.83 4.10 32.57
C PRO A 466 1.15 2.96 31.80
N LEU A 467 -0.19 2.93 31.76
CA LEU A 467 -0.93 1.93 30.99
C LEU A 467 -0.63 2.04 29.49
N ALA A 468 -0.62 3.27 28.94
CA ALA A 468 -0.29 3.49 27.54
C ALA A 468 1.13 3.01 27.18
N ILE A 469 2.10 3.22 28.08
CA ILE A 469 3.48 2.75 27.90
C ILE A 469 3.52 1.22 27.90
N VAL A 470 2.98 0.55 28.93
CA VAL A 470 3.05 -0.91 29.07
C VAL A 470 2.30 -1.64 27.96
N VAL A 471 1.07 -1.22 27.63
CA VAL A 471 0.27 -1.86 26.58
C VAL A 471 0.94 -1.73 25.22
N THR A 472 1.50 -0.55 24.92
CA THR A 472 2.23 -0.33 23.66
C THR A 472 3.50 -1.16 23.62
N ALA A 473 4.28 -1.19 24.71
CA ALA A 473 5.48 -2.02 24.82
C ALA A 473 5.17 -3.52 24.65
N GLY A 474 4.03 -4.00 25.17
CA GLY A 474 3.56 -5.38 24.97
C GLY A 474 3.38 -5.74 23.51
N LEU A 475 2.71 -4.89 22.74
CA LEU A 475 2.55 -5.09 21.28
C LEU A 475 3.89 -5.04 20.56
N GLN A 476 4.73 -4.06 20.87
CA GLN A 476 6.03 -3.89 20.22
C GLN A 476 6.97 -5.06 20.52
N ALA A 477 7.01 -5.53 21.77
CA ALA A 477 7.80 -6.69 22.15
C ALA A 477 7.37 -7.94 21.37
N TRP A 478 6.08 -8.12 21.10
CA TRP A 478 5.61 -9.22 20.27
C TRP A 478 6.09 -9.09 18.81
N TYR A 479 5.97 -7.93 18.17
CA TYR A 479 6.52 -7.73 16.81
C TYR A 479 8.02 -7.97 16.73
N VAL A 480 8.76 -7.47 17.73
CA VAL A 480 10.22 -7.56 17.79
C VAL A 480 10.67 -8.99 18.08
N SER A 481 9.87 -9.79 18.79
CA SER A 481 10.27 -11.13 19.28
C SER A 481 10.61 -12.10 18.16
N SER A 482 9.98 -11.94 16.99
CA SER A 482 10.25 -12.72 15.79
C SER A 482 11.66 -12.53 15.22
N TYR A 483 12.33 -11.42 15.58
CA TYR A 483 13.65 -11.03 15.05
C TYR A 483 14.71 -10.98 16.16
N TYR A 484 14.38 -10.37 17.30
CA TYR A 484 15.32 -10.05 18.37
C TYR A 484 14.69 -10.32 19.75
N ALA A 485 14.66 -11.58 20.16
CA ALA A 485 14.02 -11.99 21.42
C ALA A 485 14.54 -11.25 22.66
N TRP A 486 15.85 -10.97 22.74
CA TRP A 486 16.44 -10.21 23.84
C TRP A 486 15.92 -8.77 23.91
N LEU A 487 15.68 -8.14 22.75
CA LEU A 487 15.19 -6.77 22.67
C LEU A 487 13.72 -6.68 23.12
N SER A 488 12.92 -7.71 22.84
CA SER A 488 11.55 -7.82 23.38
C SER A 488 11.53 -7.81 24.91
N VAL A 489 12.41 -8.59 25.54
CA VAL A 489 12.53 -8.61 27.01
C VAL A 489 12.97 -7.25 27.52
N LEU A 490 13.96 -6.62 26.87
CA LEU A 490 14.45 -5.29 27.25
C LEU A 490 13.35 -4.23 27.17
N ILE A 491 12.59 -4.17 26.08
CA ILE A 491 11.47 -3.22 25.90
C ILE A 491 10.44 -3.39 27.03
N LEU A 492 10.05 -4.63 27.34
CA LEU A 492 9.09 -4.91 28.40
C LEU A 492 9.60 -4.51 29.77
N VAL A 493 10.82 -4.91 30.13
CA VAL A 493 11.43 -4.61 31.43
C VAL A 493 11.55 -3.10 31.62
N VAL A 494 12.07 -2.38 30.64
CA VAL A 494 12.22 -0.91 30.72
C VAL A 494 10.85 -0.23 30.81
N ALA A 495 9.87 -0.64 30.01
CA ALA A 495 8.52 -0.04 30.03
C ALA A 495 7.78 -0.28 31.36
N VAL A 496 7.86 -1.50 31.91
CA VAL A 496 7.25 -1.86 33.20
C VAL A 496 7.95 -1.14 34.34
N LEU A 497 9.29 -1.20 34.41
CA LEU A 497 10.06 -0.50 35.45
C LEU A 497 9.83 1.01 35.40
N ALA A 498 9.87 1.62 34.21
CA ALA A 498 9.57 3.04 34.06
C ALA A 498 8.14 3.35 34.54
N SER A 499 7.16 2.51 34.23
CA SER A 499 5.76 2.70 34.66
C SER A 499 5.58 2.58 36.17
N ILE A 500 6.27 1.62 36.82
CA ILE A 500 6.28 1.48 38.28
C ILE A 500 6.96 2.70 38.92
N LEU A 501 8.14 3.08 38.43
CA LEU A 501 8.90 4.22 38.93
C LEU A 501 8.14 5.54 38.73
N LEU A 502 7.37 5.69 37.65
CA LEU A 502 6.49 6.85 37.46
C LEU A 502 5.49 6.98 38.60
N LEU A 503 4.86 5.86 38.99
CA LEU A 503 3.88 5.83 40.07
C LEU A 503 4.53 6.12 41.43
N VAL A 504 5.74 5.59 41.69
CA VAL A 504 6.48 5.78 42.95
C VAL A 504 7.05 7.20 43.10
N PHE A 505 7.69 7.73 42.05
CA PHE A 505 8.37 9.03 42.07
C PHE A 505 7.52 10.18 41.53
N LYS A 506 6.19 10.01 41.58
CA LYS A 506 5.23 11.02 41.16
C LYS A 506 5.53 12.37 41.83
N ALA A 507 5.47 13.46 41.05
CA ALA A 507 5.76 14.84 41.47
C ALA A 507 7.21 15.13 41.95
N LYS A 508 8.14 14.17 41.87
CA LYS A 508 9.57 14.42 42.12
C LYS A 508 10.29 14.89 40.85
N PRO A 509 11.44 15.60 40.96
CA PRO A 509 12.23 16.03 39.80
C PRO A 509 12.59 14.89 38.84
N ALA A 510 12.87 13.71 39.40
CA ALA A 510 13.15 12.47 38.67
C ALA A 510 12.00 12.01 37.75
N GLY A 511 10.75 12.39 38.04
CA GLY A 511 9.58 11.97 37.26
C GLY A 511 9.66 12.37 35.78
N LYS A 512 10.28 13.52 35.46
CA LYS A 512 10.47 13.94 34.06
C LYS A 512 11.40 12.98 33.30
N ALA A 513 12.50 12.58 33.92
CA ALA A 513 13.45 11.64 33.32
C ALA A 513 12.80 10.27 33.12
N ILE A 514 12.02 9.79 34.09
CA ILE A 514 11.32 8.50 33.99
C ILE A 514 10.26 8.53 32.87
N VAL A 515 9.52 9.63 32.69
CA VAL A 515 8.61 9.79 31.54
C VAL A 515 9.38 9.65 30.23
N ILE A 516 10.53 10.32 30.11
CA ILE A 516 11.35 10.25 28.90
C ILE A 516 11.82 8.82 28.65
N VAL A 517 12.32 8.11 29.66
CA VAL A 517 12.74 6.70 29.55
C VAL A 517 11.57 5.81 29.10
N GLY A 518 10.38 5.98 29.70
CA GLY A 518 9.18 5.25 29.32
C GLY A 518 8.77 5.53 27.86
N LEU A 519 8.82 6.78 27.41
CA LEU A 519 8.52 7.14 26.02
C LEU A 519 9.57 6.62 25.04
N LEU A 520 10.85 6.65 25.40
CA LEU A 520 11.93 6.08 24.58
C LEU A 520 11.76 4.57 24.41
N SER A 521 11.33 3.86 25.45
CA SER A 521 11.10 2.41 25.39
C SER A 521 10.11 1.98 24.29
N ILE A 522 9.14 2.85 23.95
CA ILE A 522 8.14 2.61 22.91
C ILE A 522 8.41 3.38 21.61
N ALA A 523 9.48 4.16 21.53
CA ALA A 523 9.87 4.95 20.34
C ALA A 523 11.05 4.33 19.58
N VAL A 524 11.97 3.65 20.27
CA VAL A 524 13.19 3.10 19.65
C VAL A 524 12.88 2.05 18.60
N ALA A 525 12.02 1.07 18.91
CA ALA A 525 11.68 0.01 17.98
C ALA A 525 11.01 0.52 16.69
N PRO A 526 9.94 1.34 16.72
CA PRO A 526 9.40 1.90 15.48
C PRO A 526 10.39 2.78 14.73
N SER A 527 11.27 3.52 15.42
CA SER A 527 12.32 4.32 14.77
C SER A 527 13.34 3.46 14.03
N PHE A 528 13.71 2.31 14.60
CA PHE A 528 14.58 1.36 13.91
C PHE A 528 13.88 0.73 12.71
N TRP A 529 12.62 0.30 12.86
CA TRP A 529 11.83 -0.22 11.74
C TRP A 529 11.70 0.81 10.62
N SER A 530 11.41 2.07 10.96
CA SER A 530 11.28 3.16 10.00
C SER A 530 12.60 3.49 9.30
N LEU A 531 13.75 3.17 9.91
CA LEU A 531 15.07 3.35 9.30
C LEU A 531 15.41 2.25 8.27
N THR A 532 14.83 1.04 8.39
CA THR A 532 15.16 -0.09 7.49
C THR A 532 15.01 0.19 5.99
N PRO A 533 13.98 0.91 5.50
CA PRO A 533 13.87 1.25 4.08
C PRO A 533 14.94 2.24 3.61
N THR A 534 15.52 3.00 4.55
CA THR A 534 16.62 3.93 4.26
C THR A 534 17.96 3.21 4.15
N LEU A 535 18.15 2.13 4.90
CA LEU A 535 19.40 1.36 4.94
C LEU A 535 19.49 0.32 3.82
N ALA A 536 18.36 -0.27 3.42
CA ALA A 536 18.29 -1.36 2.44
C ALA A 536 17.75 -0.91 1.08
N LYS A 537 17.90 -1.79 0.08
CA LYS A 537 17.14 -1.69 -1.17
C LYS A 537 15.73 -2.23 -0.93
N GLU A 538 14.75 -1.34 -0.82
CA GLU A 538 13.33 -1.71 -0.81
C GLU A 538 12.77 -1.83 -2.23
N SER A 539 11.63 -2.52 -2.39
CA SER A 539 10.89 -2.54 -3.66
C SER A 539 9.80 -1.48 -3.63
N ALA A 540 9.93 -0.45 -4.47
CA ALA A 540 8.93 0.59 -4.61
C ALA A 540 7.54 0.11 -5.08
N ALA A 541 7.45 -1.09 -5.67
CA ALA A 541 6.16 -1.69 -6.03
C ALA A 541 5.35 -2.16 -4.80
N ILE A 542 6.04 -2.53 -3.71
CA ILE A 542 5.43 -2.94 -2.45
C ILE A 542 6.27 -2.33 -1.31
N PRO A 543 6.15 -1.02 -1.06
CA PRO A 543 6.84 -0.34 0.03
C PRO A 543 6.54 -1.04 1.36
N THR A 544 7.58 -1.37 2.10
CA THR A 544 7.48 -2.05 3.39
C THR A 544 8.63 -1.61 4.28
N ALA A 545 8.47 -1.77 5.58
CA ALA A 545 9.50 -1.53 6.56
C ALA A 545 9.68 -2.76 7.46
N GLY A 546 10.93 -3.15 7.71
CA GLY A 546 11.27 -4.20 8.65
C GLY A 546 12.66 -4.81 8.43
N PRO A 547 13.18 -5.56 9.42
CA PRO A 547 14.48 -6.21 9.35
C PRO A 547 14.65 -7.19 8.17
N ASP A 548 13.55 -7.73 7.64
CA ASP A 548 13.56 -8.58 6.44
C ASP A 548 14.26 -7.90 5.23
N LEU A 549 14.22 -6.57 5.16
CA LEU A 549 14.91 -5.81 4.11
C LEU A 549 16.44 -5.84 4.26
N LEU A 550 16.94 -6.04 5.49
CA LEU A 550 18.39 -6.04 5.79
C LEU A 550 19.02 -7.41 5.53
N THR A 551 18.26 -8.49 5.71
CA THR A 551 18.73 -9.88 5.58
C THR A 551 18.50 -10.45 4.19
N SER A 552 17.43 -10.02 3.51
CA SER A 552 17.18 -10.36 2.12
C SER A 552 18.12 -9.53 1.26
N GLY A 553 19.22 -10.12 0.78
CA GLY A 553 20.16 -9.45 -0.13
C GLY A 553 19.47 -9.04 -1.43
N GLY A 554 18.75 -7.91 -1.44
CA GLY A 554 18.19 -7.17 -2.57
C GLY A 554 17.27 -7.89 -3.57
N ASN A 555 17.14 -9.22 -3.54
CA ASN A 555 16.66 -10.00 -4.68
C ASN A 555 15.29 -10.69 -4.50
N ASN A 556 14.63 -10.58 -3.33
CA ASN A 556 13.41 -11.36 -3.05
C ASN A 556 12.14 -10.53 -2.79
N SER A 557 12.09 -9.27 -3.22
CA SER A 557 10.81 -8.58 -3.36
C SER A 557 10.28 -8.81 -4.77
N GLY A 558 9.41 -9.82 -4.91
CA GLY A 558 8.73 -10.23 -6.16
C GLY A 558 7.72 -9.21 -6.69
N GLY A 559 8.09 -7.92 -6.73
CA GLY A 559 7.35 -6.86 -7.36
C GLY A 559 7.48 -6.90 -8.89
N ILE A 560 6.35 -6.76 -9.57
CA ILE A 560 6.29 -6.50 -11.01
C ILE A 560 7.05 -5.19 -11.28
N GLY A 561 8.09 -5.22 -12.12
CA GLY A 561 8.82 -4.02 -12.54
C GLY A 561 10.31 -3.96 -12.17
N ASN A 562 10.89 -4.91 -11.44
CA ASN A 562 12.37 -4.98 -11.27
C ASN A 562 13.09 -5.65 -12.47
N GLY A 563 12.44 -5.66 -13.64
CA GLY A 563 12.95 -6.31 -14.84
C GLY A 563 14.19 -5.60 -15.35
N THR A 564 15.33 -6.29 -15.43
CA THR A 564 16.52 -5.72 -16.07
C THR A 564 16.35 -5.81 -17.58
N VAL A 565 16.59 -4.71 -18.30
CA VAL A 565 16.51 -4.71 -19.77
C VAL A 565 17.52 -5.70 -20.35
N ASN A 566 17.05 -6.67 -21.13
CA ASN A 566 17.93 -7.52 -21.91
C ASN A 566 18.55 -6.68 -23.05
N THR A 567 19.84 -6.37 -22.90
CA THR A 567 20.53 -5.47 -23.83
C THR A 567 20.71 -6.10 -25.21
N LYS A 568 20.88 -7.43 -25.31
CA LYS A 568 20.95 -8.11 -26.62
C LYS A 568 19.60 -8.04 -27.34
N LEU A 569 18.51 -8.31 -26.62
CA LEU A 569 17.15 -8.18 -27.16
C LEU A 569 16.85 -6.74 -27.59
N LEU A 570 17.18 -5.76 -26.75
CA LEU A 570 17.00 -4.36 -27.08
C LEU A 570 17.80 -3.95 -28.33
N ASN A 571 19.06 -4.37 -28.44
CA ASN A 571 19.89 -4.06 -29.61
C ASN A 571 19.31 -4.68 -30.88
N TYR A 572 18.87 -5.94 -30.81
CA TYR A 572 18.17 -6.60 -31.91
C TYR A 572 16.92 -5.82 -32.32
N LEU A 573 16.01 -5.57 -31.38
CA LEU A 573 14.77 -4.84 -31.65
C LEU A 573 15.03 -3.45 -32.21
N THR A 574 16.01 -2.72 -31.68
CA THR A 574 16.35 -1.37 -32.15
C THR A 574 16.90 -1.39 -33.57
N LYS A 575 17.78 -2.36 -33.90
CA LYS A 575 18.34 -2.53 -35.24
C LYS A 575 17.27 -2.92 -36.26
N HIS A 576 16.30 -3.73 -35.84
CA HIS A 576 15.31 -4.31 -36.74
C HIS A 576 13.91 -3.66 -36.70
N GLN A 577 13.72 -2.60 -35.91
CA GLN A 577 12.44 -1.89 -35.75
C GLN A 577 11.91 -1.33 -37.07
N GLY A 578 12.79 -0.79 -37.92
CA GLY A 578 12.38 -0.05 -39.12
C GLY A 578 11.43 1.10 -38.77
N ASN A 579 10.33 1.23 -39.52
CA ASN A 579 9.31 2.26 -39.33
C ASN A 579 8.19 1.84 -38.33
N ALA A 580 8.34 0.70 -37.64
CA ALA A 580 7.32 0.24 -36.71
C ALA A 580 7.16 1.21 -35.54
N LYS A 581 5.90 1.57 -35.25
CA LYS A 581 5.56 2.51 -34.18
C LYS A 581 5.99 2.00 -32.80
N TYR A 582 5.81 0.71 -32.54
CA TYR A 582 6.17 0.07 -31.28
C TYR A 582 7.45 -0.75 -31.46
N LEU A 583 8.35 -0.67 -30.48
CA LEU A 583 9.56 -1.50 -30.43
C LEU A 583 9.19 -2.99 -30.38
N PHE A 584 8.19 -3.33 -29.57
CA PHE A 584 7.49 -4.62 -29.56
C PHE A 584 6.14 -4.50 -28.82
N ALA A 585 5.30 -5.51 -28.96
CA ALA A 585 4.12 -5.72 -28.13
C ALA A 585 4.38 -6.85 -27.12
N THR A 586 3.74 -6.79 -25.96
CA THR A 586 3.79 -7.83 -24.92
C THR A 586 2.47 -7.87 -24.16
N ALA A 587 2.28 -8.85 -23.29
CA ALA A 587 1.03 -9.05 -22.56
C ALA A 587 0.79 -7.96 -21.52
N ASP A 588 1.81 -7.62 -20.73
CA ASP A 588 1.67 -6.84 -19.50
C ASP A 588 2.66 -5.65 -19.40
N SER A 589 2.34 -4.71 -18.52
CA SER A 589 3.14 -3.51 -18.30
C SER A 589 4.48 -3.79 -17.60
N GLY A 590 4.60 -4.84 -16.79
CA GLY A 590 5.84 -5.20 -16.10
C GLY A 590 6.95 -5.58 -17.07
N THR A 591 6.59 -6.27 -18.16
CA THR A 591 7.51 -6.60 -19.25
C THR A 591 7.89 -5.36 -20.08
N ALA A 592 6.94 -4.45 -20.31
CA ALA A 592 7.13 -3.27 -21.17
C ALA A 592 7.90 -2.12 -20.50
N ALA A 593 7.67 -1.86 -19.21
CA ALA A 593 8.11 -0.65 -18.53
C ALA A 593 9.64 -0.42 -18.57
N PRO A 594 10.51 -1.43 -18.28
CA PRO A 594 11.96 -1.20 -18.30
C PRO A 594 12.49 -0.75 -19.66
N TYR A 595 11.89 -1.25 -20.75
CA TYR A 595 12.26 -0.86 -22.12
C TYR A 595 11.79 0.56 -22.44
N ILE A 596 10.58 0.94 -22.02
CA ILE A 596 10.06 2.32 -22.19
C ILE A 596 10.97 3.31 -21.46
N ILE A 597 11.31 3.03 -20.20
CA ILE A 597 12.14 3.91 -19.37
C ILE A 597 13.53 4.10 -20.00
N LYS A 598 14.18 3.00 -20.42
CA LYS A 598 15.53 3.03 -20.98
C LYS A 598 15.59 3.68 -22.36
N THR A 599 14.62 3.41 -23.22
CA THR A 599 14.68 3.81 -24.64
C THR A 599 13.87 5.07 -24.95
N LYS A 600 12.92 5.43 -24.08
CA LYS A 600 11.88 6.43 -24.32
C LYS A 600 10.99 6.13 -25.54
N LYS A 601 11.06 4.91 -26.09
CA LYS A 601 10.25 4.44 -27.23
C LYS A 601 8.97 3.73 -26.77
N ALA A 602 7.97 3.67 -27.65
CA ALA A 602 6.72 2.98 -27.40
C ALA A 602 6.89 1.46 -27.34
N VAL A 603 6.32 0.83 -26.30
CA VAL A 603 6.18 -0.62 -26.15
C VAL A 603 4.73 -0.87 -25.76
N MET A 604 4.05 -1.75 -26.49
CA MET A 604 2.62 -1.98 -26.30
C MET A 604 2.36 -3.05 -25.23
N ALA A 605 1.81 -2.66 -24.09
CA ALA A 605 1.32 -3.57 -23.05
C ALA A 605 -0.17 -3.90 -23.31
N MET A 606 -0.44 -4.92 -24.12
CA MET A 606 -1.77 -5.17 -24.71
C MET A 606 -2.90 -5.37 -23.70
N GLY A 607 -2.60 -5.85 -22.49
CA GLY A 607 -3.60 -6.06 -21.43
C GLY A 607 -3.33 -5.26 -20.16
N GLY A 608 -2.60 -4.15 -20.24
CA GLY A 608 -2.34 -3.29 -19.09
C GLY A 608 -1.48 -3.95 -18.01
N PHE A 609 -1.68 -3.57 -16.74
CA PHE A 609 -0.76 -3.88 -15.65
C PHE A 609 -0.45 -5.39 -15.51
N ASN A 610 -1.49 -6.23 -15.54
CA ASN A 610 -1.37 -7.70 -15.37
C ASN A 610 -1.76 -8.50 -16.64
N GLY A 611 -1.90 -7.82 -17.78
CA GLY A 611 -2.26 -8.48 -19.04
C GLY A 611 -3.72 -8.92 -19.16
N THR A 612 -4.61 -8.36 -18.33
CA THR A 612 -6.03 -8.75 -18.21
C THR A 612 -7.00 -7.70 -18.73
N ASP A 613 -6.56 -6.48 -18.98
CA ASP A 613 -7.42 -5.41 -19.46
C ASP A 613 -7.85 -5.69 -20.91
N PRO A 614 -9.14 -5.50 -21.26
CA PRO A 614 -9.63 -5.74 -22.62
C PRO A 614 -9.33 -4.56 -23.57
N ALA A 615 -8.08 -4.08 -23.55
CA ALA A 615 -7.63 -2.92 -24.33
C ALA A 615 -7.28 -3.27 -25.80
N MET A 616 -7.09 -4.55 -26.12
CA MET A 616 -6.79 -5.02 -27.48
C MET A 616 -7.75 -6.12 -27.92
N THR A 617 -8.26 -6.01 -29.15
CA THR A 617 -8.99 -7.09 -29.82
C THR A 617 -8.11 -7.73 -30.89
N LEU A 618 -8.38 -8.99 -31.24
CA LEU A 618 -7.64 -9.67 -32.31
C LEU A 618 -7.73 -8.93 -33.65
N SER A 619 -8.90 -8.36 -33.97
CA SER A 619 -9.09 -7.59 -35.21
C SER A 619 -8.19 -6.35 -35.23
N LYS A 620 -8.20 -5.55 -34.16
CA LYS A 620 -7.35 -4.36 -34.02
C LYS A 620 -5.87 -4.72 -34.04
N PHE A 621 -5.49 -5.81 -33.38
CA PHE A 621 -4.11 -6.30 -33.39
C PHE A 621 -3.64 -6.68 -34.81
N LYS A 622 -4.45 -7.46 -35.55
CA LYS A 622 -4.15 -7.80 -36.96
C LYS A 622 -3.98 -6.57 -37.84
N GLN A 623 -4.81 -5.53 -37.66
CA GLN A 623 -4.68 -4.27 -38.39
C GLN A 623 -3.35 -3.55 -38.07
N LEU A 624 -2.92 -3.55 -36.82
CA LEU A 624 -1.64 -2.96 -36.41
C LEU A 624 -0.44 -3.73 -36.99
N VAL A 625 -0.53 -5.05 -37.08
CA VAL A 625 0.49 -5.89 -37.74
C VAL A 625 0.49 -5.61 -39.25
N LYS A 626 -0.67 -5.65 -39.91
CA LYS A 626 -0.81 -5.40 -41.36
C LYS A 626 -0.34 -4.02 -41.78
N SER A 627 -0.56 -3.00 -40.94
CA SER A 627 -0.07 -1.63 -41.19
C SER A 627 1.41 -1.42 -40.83
N GLY A 628 2.11 -2.47 -40.37
CA GLY A 628 3.53 -2.39 -39.98
C GLY A 628 3.79 -1.65 -38.67
N GLN A 629 2.76 -1.24 -37.91
CA GLN A 629 2.93 -0.52 -36.65
C GLN A 629 3.47 -1.42 -35.53
N VAL A 630 3.16 -2.71 -35.56
CA VAL A 630 3.66 -3.72 -34.60
C VAL A 630 4.35 -4.83 -35.37
N LYS A 631 5.67 -4.90 -35.24
CA LYS A 631 6.51 -5.89 -35.92
C LYS A 631 6.89 -7.08 -35.05
N TYR A 632 7.07 -6.86 -33.76
CA TYR A 632 7.56 -7.88 -32.82
C TYR A 632 6.60 -8.10 -31.66
N TYR A 633 6.48 -9.35 -31.21
CA TYR A 633 5.80 -9.71 -29.97
C TYR A 633 6.73 -10.50 -29.05
N LEU A 634 6.86 -10.08 -27.79
CA LEU A 634 7.65 -10.76 -26.76
C LEU A 634 6.72 -11.51 -25.80
N ASP A 635 6.81 -12.84 -25.80
CA ASP A 635 6.12 -13.73 -24.88
C ASP A 635 7.05 -14.13 -23.72
N GLU A 636 6.82 -13.61 -22.52
CA GLU A 636 7.53 -14.04 -21.30
C GLU A 636 6.82 -15.18 -20.54
N GLY A 637 5.79 -15.80 -21.13
CA GLY A 637 4.99 -16.82 -20.46
C GLY A 637 4.05 -16.27 -19.38
N LYS A 638 3.98 -14.94 -19.23
CA LYS A 638 3.06 -14.21 -18.37
C LYS A 638 1.85 -13.77 -19.20
N SER A 639 0.86 -14.64 -19.37
CA SER A 639 -0.39 -14.25 -20.04
C SER A 639 -1.54 -14.17 -19.06
N GLY A 640 -2.11 -12.96 -18.91
CA GLY A 640 -3.46 -12.81 -18.38
C GLY A 640 -4.47 -13.46 -19.34
N SER A 641 -5.55 -14.02 -18.80
CA SER A 641 -6.54 -14.82 -19.53
C SER A 641 -7.16 -14.12 -20.75
N THR A 642 -7.24 -12.78 -20.72
CA THR A 642 -7.98 -11.94 -21.67
C THR A 642 -7.34 -11.87 -23.07
N ASN A 643 -6.01 -12.04 -23.18
CA ASN A 643 -5.28 -11.96 -24.46
C ASN A 643 -4.96 -13.32 -25.08
N SER A 644 -5.53 -14.41 -24.54
CA SER A 644 -5.24 -15.78 -24.99
C SER A 644 -5.49 -16.00 -26.48
N THR A 645 -6.52 -15.37 -27.06
CA THR A 645 -6.83 -15.46 -28.50
C THR A 645 -5.77 -14.80 -29.38
N ILE A 646 -5.26 -13.63 -28.98
CA ILE A 646 -4.18 -12.92 -29.67
C ILE A 646 -2.90 -13.74 -29.60
N VAL A 647 -2.53 -14.21 -28.40
CA VAL A 647 -1.30 -15.00 -28.20
C VAL A 647 -1.36 -16.31 -28.98
N ASN A 648 -2.49 -17.02 -28.98
CA ASN A 648 -2.68 -18.23 -29.77
C ASN A 648 -2.56 -17.97 -31.27
N TRP A 649 -3.12 -16.86 -31.76
CA TRP A 649 -2.98 -16.44 -33.14
C TRP A 649 -1.52 -16.14 -33.50
N ILE A 650 -0.79 -15.41 -32.66
CA ILE A 650 0.64 -15.13 -32.85
C ILE A 650 1.43 -16.44 -32.92
N LYS A 651 1.23 -17.35 -31.96
CA LYS A 651 1.94 -18.65 -31.92
C LYS A 651 1.70 -19.51 -33.15
N LYS A 652 0.53 -19.39 -33.77
CA LYS A 652 0.14 -20.15 -34.97
C LYS A 652 0.70 -19.57 -36.27
N HIS A 653 0.83 -18.24 -36.36
CA HIS A 653 1.09 -17.56 -37.63
C HIS A 653 2.44 -16.84 -37.72
N ALA A 654 3.03 -16.42 -36.59
CA ALA A 654 4.26 -15.65 -36.55
C ALA A 654 5.51 -16.54 -36.60
N LYS A 655 6.58 -16.03 -37.20
CA LYS A 655 7.89 -16.70 -37.17
C LYS A 655 8.57 -16.48 -35.82
N LYS A 656 9.10 -17.53 -35.20
CA LYS A 656 9.96 -17.40 -34.02
C LYS A 656 11.33 -16.86 -34.45
N VAL A 657 11.80 -15.80 -33.77
CA VAL A 657 13.18 -15.32 -33.93
C VAL A 657 14.12 -16.29 -33.22
N SER A 658 15.29 -16.55 -33.78
CA SER A 658 16.23 -17.48 -33.15
C SER A 658 16.75 -16.87 -31.86
N ALA A 659 16.71 -17.63 -30.76
CA ALA A 659 17.15 -17.16 -29.45
C ALA A 659 18.62 -16.68 -29.47
N SER A 660 19.45 -17.28 -30.32
CA SER A 660 20.84 -16.85 -30.55
C SER A 660 20.98 -15.43 -31.09
N GLU A 661 20.00 -14.92 -31.84
CA GLU A 661 20.06 -13.59 -32.48
C GLU A 661 19.79 -12.45 -31.49
N TYR A 662 18.97 -12.70 -30.47
CA TYR A 662 18.56 -11.69 -29.48
C TYR A 662 18.99 -12.02 -28.05
N GLY A 663 19.78 -13.09 -27.87
CA GLY A 663 20.35 -13.48 -26.58
C GLY A 663 19.37 -14.16 -25.63
N GLY A 664 18.39 -14.89 -26.14
CA GLY A 664 17.55 -15.82 -25.36
C GLY A 664 18.22 -17.19 -25.18
N SER A 665 17.82 -17.93 -24.14
CA SER A 665 18.25 -19.31 -23.92
C SER A 665 17.25 -20.28 -24.58
N THR A 666 17.73 -21.25 -25.37
CA THR A 666 16.89 -22.33 -25.91
C THR A 666 16.51 -23.31 -24.82
N SER A 667 15.33 -23.17 -24.21
CA SER A 667 14.74 -24.23 -23.39
C SER A 667 14.03 -25.24 -24.29
N THR A 668 14.67 -26.38 -24.54
CA THR A 668 14.01 -27.57 -25.07
C THR A 668 13.06 -28.09 -24.00
N THR A 669 11.76 -27.89 -24.18
CA THR A 669 10.75 -28.52 -23.32
C THR A 669 10.75 -30.02 -23.62
N SER A 670 11.56 -30.80 -22.90
CA SER A 670 11.39 -32.25 -22.88
C SER A 670 10.06 -32.53 -22.20
N SER A 671 9.06 -32.88 -23.00
CA SER A 671 7.81 -33.47 -22.55
C SER A 671 8.15 -34.73 -21.74
N SER A 672 8.05 -34.64 -20.41
CA SER A 672 8.04 -35.80 -19.54
C SER A 672 6.75 -36.59 -19.83
N ASN A 673 6.84 -37.55 -20.75
CA ASN A 673 5.85 -38.63 -20.84
C ASN A 673 5.84 -39.33 -19.49
N SER A 674 4.70 -39.26 -18.81
CA SER A 674 4.38 -40.10 -17.67
C SER A 674 4.35 -41.56 -18.13
N MET A 675 5.46 -42.27 -18.00
CA MET A 675 5.44 -43.73 -18.06
C MET A 675 4.88 -44.25 -16.74
N THR A 676 3.63 -44.70 -16.80
CA THR A 676 2.96 -45.49 -15.77
C THR A 676 3.74 -46.79 -15.58
N PHE A 677 4.52 -46.91 -14.50
CA PHE A 677 5.14 -48.19 -14.12
C PHE A 677 4.19 -48.98 -13.23
N THR A 678 3.59 -50.02 -13.81
CA THR A 678 2.91 -51.09 -13.09
C THR A 678 3.98 -51.99 -12.46
N MET A 679 4.00 -52.11 -11.13
CA MET A 679 4.90 -53.05 -10.45
C MET A 679 4.47 -54.50 -10.72
N LYS A 680 5.35 -55.28 -11.35
CA LYS A 680 5.34 -56.75 -11.28
C LYS A 680 6.50 -57.21 -10.40
N LYS A 681 6.17 -58.03 -9.40
CA LYS A 681 7.10 -58.78 -8.54
C LYS A 681 7.95 -59.75 -9.36
N GLY A 682 9.26 -59.81 -9.10
CA GLY A 682 10.13 -60.89 -9.57
C GLY A 682 11.63 -60.70 -9.28
N ALA A 683 12.13 -61.45 -8.28
CA ALA A 683 13.47 -62.05 -8.10
C ALA A 683 14.79 -61.27 -8.31
N SER A 684 15.58 -61.25 -7.23
CA SER A 684 17.04 -61.40 -7.06
C SER A 684 18.04 -61.11 -8.20
N ALA A 685 19.01 -60.21 -7.96
CA ALA A 685 20.42 -60.55 -7.64
C ALA A 685 21.46 -59.44 -7.99
N LYS A 686 22.43 -59.30 -7.07
CA LYS A 686 23.85 -58.89 -7.20
C LYS A 686 24.29 -57.43 -7.45
N MET A 687 25.33 -57.11 -6.66
CA MET A 687 26.16 -55.91 -6.55
C MET A 687 26.87 -55.46 -7.83
N ALA A 688 27.06 -54.14 -7.98
CA ALA A 688 28.33 -53.54 -8.44
C ALA A 688 28.40 -52.03 -8.08
N LYS A 689 29.51 -51.60 -7.46
CA LYS A 689 29.99 -50.19 -7.41
C LYS A 689 30.95 -49.96 -8.59
N PRO A 690 31.05 -48.73 -9.12
CA PRO A 690 32.27 -47.92 -8.89
C PRO A 690 31.97 -46.41 -8.75
N SER A 691 32.46 -45.70 -7.72
CA SER A 691 33.70 -44.87 -7.67
C SER A 691 33.90 -43.87 -8.83
N GLY A 692 33.76 -42.58 -8.54
CA GLY A 692 34.15 -41.49 -9.45
C GLY A 692 34.00 -40.10 -8.81
N LYS A 693 35.13 -39.42 -8.63
CA LYS A 693 35.39 -38.14 -7.92
C LYS A 693 34.42 -36.98 -8.26
N GLN A 694 33.88 -36.30 -7.24
CA GLN A 694 33.26 -34.97 -7.37
C GLN A 694 34.33 -33.88 -7.38
N SER A 695 34.47 -33.16 -8.50
CA SER A 695 35.11 -31.84 -8.52
C SER A 695 34.08 -30.77 -8.16
N MET A 696 34.32 -30.04 -7.07
CA MET A 696 33.58 -28.82 -6.74
C MET A 696 33.89 -27.75 -7.79
N ASN A 697 32.89 -27.35 -8.58
CA ASN A 697 33.00 -26.17 -9.42
C ASN A 697 32.30 -24.99 -8.71
N MET A 698 33.12 -24.12 -8.10
CA MET A 698 32.73 -22.79 -7.65
C MET A 698 32.55 -21.90 -8.88
N GLY A 699 31.31 -21.73 -9.33
CA GLY A 699 30.96 -20.84 -10.44
C GLY A 699 29.78 -19.95 -10.05
N GLY A 700 30.07 -18.76 -9.52
CA GLY A 700 29.10 -17.68 -9.39
C GLY A 700 28.76 -17.12 -10.78
N GLY A 701 27.59 -17.47 -11.30
CA GLY A 701 27.03 -16.91 -12.53
C GLY A 701 25.92 -15.89 -12.24
N PRO A 702 25.76 -14.82 -13.06
CA PRO A 702 24.75 -13.80 -12.84
C PRO A 702 23.34 -14.36 -13.04
N SER A 703 22.49 -14.14 -12.04
CA SER A 703 21.09 -14.56 -11.96
C SER A 703 20.16 -13.76 -12.88
N ASN A 704 19.21 -14.47 -13.51
CA ASN A 704 18.01 -14.00 -14.25
C ASN A 704 18.22 -13.29 -15.61
N MET A 705 18.58 -14.04 -16.66
CA MET A 705 18.24 -13.66 -18.03
C MET A 705 16.78 -14.04 -18.32
N SER A 706 15.95 -13.11 -18.83
CA SER A 706 14.55 -13.40 -19.16
C SER A 706 14.48 -14.37 -20.34
N ASN A 707 13.81 -15.50 -20.13
CA ASN A 707 13.63 -16.59 -21.10
C ASN A 707 12.46 -16.33 -22.08
N GLY A 708 12.25 -15.07 -22.48
CA GLY A 708 11.14 -14.69 -23.35
C GLY A 708 11.32 -15.20 -24.79
N THR A 709 10.24 -15.66 -25.41
CA THR A 709 10.21 -16.02 -26.84
C THR A 709 9.82 -14.80 -27.68
N LEU A 710 10.68 -14.41 -28.61
CA LEU A 710 10.41 -13.31 -29.54
C LEU A 710 9.79 -13.84 -30.85
N TYR A 711 8.69 -13.24 -31.25
CA TYR A 711 7.98 -13.54 -32.50
C TYR A 711 8.09 -12.36 -33.46
N ASP A 712 8.46 -12.63 -34.71
CA ASP A 712 8.40 -11.69 -35.82
C ASP A 712 7.05 -11.82 -36.53
N LEU A 713 6.28 -10.73 -36.50
CA LEU A 713 4.94 -10.64 -37.06
C LEU A 713 4.96 -10.15 -38.51
N SER A 714 6.10 -9.63 -39.01
CA SER A 714 6.21 -9.16 -40.40
C SER A 714 6.17 -10.29 -41.43
N SER A 715 6.33 -11.55 -41.00
CA SER A 715 6.17 -12.70 -41.88
C SER A 715 4.71 -13.10 -42.14
N ILE A 716 3.74 -12.43 -41.53
CA ILE A 716 2.32 -12.81 -41.59
C ILE A 716 1.62 -12.22 -42.82
N TYR A 717 2.05 -11.06 -43.31
CA TYR A 717 1.41 -10.30 -44.38
C TYR A 717 2.39 -9.90 -45.47
#